data_AF-A0A367JBW0-F1
#
_entry.id   AF-A0A367JBW0-F1
#
_cell.length_a   1.000
_cell.length_b   1.000
_cell.length_c   1.000
_cell.angle_alpha   90.00
_cell.angle_beta   90.00
_cell.angle_gamma   90.00
#
_symmetry.space_group_name_H-M   'P 1'
#
loop_
_entity.id
_entity.type
_entity.pdbx_description
1 polymer ?
#
loop_
_entity_poly.entity_id
_entity_poly.type
_entity_poly.pdbx_seq_one_letter_code
_entity_poly.pdbx_strand_id
1 'polypeptide(L)'
;MLKHLINESEETLTMNTYFVKENDENKRLDCILSCPQQLACFQAYLQEIHAHENLLFIEALSELRHEKDMNNIEVIVLRIWKTFFSSDSQLELNVYNKNRVNAYFQAHKWAIVTKEEALSVFRNAELEAKQFLNEKVIEFDKIYGPHMPVNQLYSRYKKRVVVIGGGFTGFTIASILDPMPRFHVTLVDTKDSFEYTPGMIKLLVRPEQTSSLRVRHDAYVKNGRVVIGYAEKIINDGKAVQVNNEIIPFDYLAICTGSRYKSKLKSFDISSLYRLSELANEHNDLKRAKSVLIIGGGLVGCELASEIATHQYLPPYDFKKKITIVDSYPCLVRRSSAKRQQNALNYFQSLGVEVVLNEKIVDFDSANTNSYLGSRGTIYKGYDKVFLATGTSPCSELLQDGGDIGFESCVDHWGRARVKPTLQLDHWKYDHIFAGGDITNVVEEKTGYAATLAGVCIARNICRMEKGKPPLNQGSKGTLPAPKKPLHGVESNGGMGRRQLSAFKKTFSFLNPTWAALKYFDEKEFLEIVQGEARVVKTAVGKKPKILGLSGKPELFKSKEQQKQQPVPLTSFESPISRILFHKTSTTNLSGSDVISNSNFSMNDTESEFNSTCVSDNESDHTYDDDNYKGKTIQRFLKHDSLQPRPHSLFPEHSI
;
A
#
# COMPACT_ATOMS: atom_id res chain seq x y z
N MET A 1 6.11 -47.58 38.06
CA MET A 1 5.35 -48.34 37.04
C MET A 1 5.16 -47.62 35.69
N LEU A 2 5.49 -46.32 35.53
CA LEU A 2 5.38 -45.61 34.23
C LEU A 2 6.74 -45.30 33.56
N LYS A 3 7.80 -46.04 33.95
CA LYS A 3 9.16 -45.99 33.36
C LYS A 3 9.62 -47.34 32.77
N HIS A 4 8.68 -48.27 32.58
CA HIS A 4 8.96 -49.64 32.11
C HIS A 4 8.17 -50.04 30.84
N LEU A 5 7.47 -49.09 30.21
CA LEU A 5 6.62 -49.30 29.02
C LEU A 5 7.10 -48.48 27.80
N ILE A 6 8.41 -48.25 27.69
CA ILE A 6 9.04 -47.53 26.56
C ILE A 6 10.16 -48.35 25.88
N ASN A 7 10.51 -49.53 26.41
CA ASN A 7 11.70 -50.30 25.98
C ASN A 7 11.41 -51.64 25.28
N GLU A 8 10.16 -51.95 24.91
CA GLU A 8 9.81 -53.19 24.21
C GLU A 8 8.90 -52.92 23.00
N SER A 9 9.48 -52.33 21.95
CA SER A 9 8.99 -52.44 20.57
C SER A 9 10.09 -52.19 19.54
N GLU A 10 11.29 -52.76 19.78
CA GLU A 10 12.33 -52.89 18.76
C GLU A 10 12.24 -54.28 18.10
N GLU A 11 11.24 -54.46 17.23
CA GLU A 11 11.30 -55.51 16.22
C GLU A 11 11.44 -54.89 14.82
N THR A 12 12.52 -55.28 14.17
CA THR A 12 13.04 -54.82 12.90
C THR A 12 12.00 -54.70 11.78
N LEU A 13 11.63 -53.47 11.42
CA LEU A 13 11.37 -53.10 10.04
C LEU A 13 12.55 -52.27 9.52
N THR A 14 13.26 -52.79 8.53
CA THR A 14 14.41 -52.11 7.90
C THR A 14 13.98 -50.90 7.07
N MET A 15 13.70 -49.79 7.75
CA MET A 15 13.65 -48.47 7.11
C MET A 15 15.10 -48.03 6.80
N ASN A 16 15.46 -48.08 5.52
CA ASN A 16 16.71 -47.50 5.04
C ASN A 16 16.80 -46.03 5.47
N THR A 17 17.82 -45.71 6.26
CA THR A 17 18.16 -44.36 6.67
C THR A 17 18.66 -43.56 5.47
N TYR A 18 17.73 -43.05 4.68
CA TYR A 18 17.98 -41.91 3.82
C TYR A 18 18.28 -40.70 4.71
N PHE A 19 19.55 -40.54 5.06
CA PHE A 19 20.12 -39.23 5.29
C PHE A 19 19.81 -38.38 4.05
N VAL A 20 18.80 -37.53 4.16
CA VAL A 20 18.51 -36.51 3.15
C VAL A 20 19.69 -35.55 3.16
N LYS A 21 20.65 -35.80 2.27
CA LYS A 21 21.52 -34.74 1.77
C LYS A 21 20.62 -33.63 1.25
N GLU A 22 21.01 -32.39 1.50
CA GLU A 22 20.39 -31.23 0.85
C GLU A 22 20.67 -31.32 -0.67
N ASN A 23 19.78 -32.02 -1.40
CA ASN A 23 19.82 -32.11 -2.85
C ASN A 23 19.62 -30.73 -3.48
N ASP A 24 20.15 -30.54 -4.69
CA ASP A 24 19.96 -29.32 -5.50
C ASP A 24 18.47 -29.00 -5.79
N GLU A 25 17.58 -29.97 -5.61
CA GLU A 25 16.12 -29.85 -5.78
C GLU A 25 15.51 -28.76 -4.88
N ASN A 26 15.84 -28.74 -3.57
CA ASN A 26 15.39 -27.69 -2.66
C ASN A 26 15.86 -26.30 -3.10
N LYS A 27 17.11 -26.20 -3.59
CA LYS A 27 17.66 -24.94 -4.09
C LYS A 27 16.88 -24.43 -5.30
N ARG A 28 16.28 -25.31 -6.11
CA ARG A 28 15.52 -24.88 -7.29
C ARG A 28 14.18 -24.25 -6.90
N LEU A 29 13.46 -24.83 -5.94
CA LEU A 29 12.28 -24.20 -5.35
C LEU A 29 12.65 -22.86 -4.73
N ASP A 30 13.69 -22.80 -3.88
CA ASP A 30 14.17 -21.55 -3.28
C ASP A 30 14.55 -20.49 -4.35
N CYS A 31 15.16 -20.89 -5.47
CA CYS A 31 15.43 -19.99 -6.60
C CYS A 31 14.16 -19.46 -7.27
N ILE A 32 13.13 -20.30 -7.42
CA ILE A 32 11.82 -19.91 -7.99
C ILE A 32 11.13 -18.92 -7.04
N LEU A 33 11.06 -19.23 -5.74
CA LEU A 33 10.52 -18.34 -4.71
C LEU A 33 11.27 -16.99 -4.65
N SER A 34 12.59 -17.00 -4.87
CA SER A 34 13.45 -15.81 -4.86
C SER A 34 13.46 -15.02 -6.18
N CYS A 35 12.81 -15.53 -7.24
CA CYS A 35 12.77 -14.93 -8.58
C CYS A 35 11.32 -14.66 -9.00
N PRO A 36 10.82 -13.41 -8.88
CA PRO A 36 9.38 -13.16 -8.99
C PRO A 36 8.74 -13.45 -10.34
N GLN A 37 9.53 -13.50 -11.42
CA GLN A 37 9.08 -13.97 -12.75
C GLN A 37 8.86 -15.49 -12.75
N GLN A 38 9.77 -16.26 -12.14
CA GLN A 38 9.60 -17.70 -11.97
C GLN A 38 8.46 -18.01 -10.99
N LEU A 39 8.38 -17.28 -9.86
CA LEU A 39 7.25 -17.36 -8.94
C LEU A 39 5.92 -17.05 -9.62
N ALA A 40 5.84 -16.06 -10.52
CA ALA A 40 4.63 -15.74 -11.29
C ALA A 40 4.11 -16.94 -12.10
N CYS A 41 5.01 -17.50 -12.91
CA CYS A 41 4.69 -18.62 -13.79
C CYS A 41 4.40 -19.88 -12.99
N PHE A 42 5.11 -20.11 -11.88
CA PHE A 42 4.88 -21.24 -10.99
C PHE A 42 3.56 -21.11 -10.24
N GLN A 43 3.20 -19.92 -9.73
CA GLN A 43 1.89 -19.63 -9.15
C GLN A 43 0.75 -19.89 -10.15
N ALA A 44 0.87 -19.42 -11.39
CA ALA A 44 -0.13 -19.65 -12.43
C ALA A 44 -0.29 -21.14 -12.76
N TYR A 45 0.82 -21.87 -12.92
CA TYR A 45 0.81 -23.31 -13.10
C TYR A 45 0.16 -24.05 -11.91
N LEU A 46 0.50 -23.69 -10.67
CA LEU A 46 -0.13 -24.27 -9.47
C LEU A 46 -1.64 -23.96 -9.37
N GLN A 47 -2.12 -22.85 -9.93
CA GLN A 47 -3.55 -22.56 -10.04
C GLN A 47 -4.24 -23.45 -11.09
N GLU A 48 -3.61 -23.66 -12.25
CA GLU A 48 -4.13 -24.53 -13.32
C GLU A 48 -4.30 -25.99 -12.85
N ILE A 49 -3.40 -26.47 -11.97
CA ILE A 49 -3.50 -27.81 -11.35
C ILE A 49 -4.25 -27.83 -10.00
N HIS A 50 -4.86 -26.71 -9.60
CA HIS A 50 -5.60 -26.57 -8.33
C HIS A 50 -4.82 -26.97 -7.07
N ALA A 51 -3.53 -26.61 -6.97
CA ALA A 51 -2.65 -27.00 -5.86
C ALA A 51 -1.86 -25.84 -5.21
N HIS A 52 -2.28 -24.61 -5.50
CA HIS A 52 -1.64 -23.36 -5.06
C HIS A 52 -1.65 -23.12 -3.53
N GLU A 53 -2.57 -23.72 -2.80
CA GLU A 53 -2.71 -23.63 -1.33
C GLU A 53 -1.43 -24.05 -0.59
N ASN A 54 -0.67 -25.01 -1.13
CA ASN A 54 0.64 -25.40 -0.61
C ASN A 54 1.62 -24.22 -0.57
N LEU A 55 1.69 -23.44 -1.65
CA LEU A 55 2.56 -22.27 -1.74
C LEU A 55 2.10 -21.15 -0.80
N LEU A 56 0.79 -20.90 -0.73
CA LEU A 56 0.20 -19.91 0.18
C LEU A 56 0.50 -20.23 1.65
N PHE A 57 0.53 -21.51 2.01
CA PHE A 57 0.87 -21.95 3.35
C PHE A 57 2.35 -21.70 3.69
N ILE A 58 3.28 -21.96 2.77
CA ILE A 58 4.70 -21.63 2.96
C ILE A 58 4.90 -20.11 3.10
N GLU A 59 4.21 -19.30 2.28
CA GLU A 59 4.23 -17.84 2.38
C GLU A 59 3.70 -17.36 3.74
N ALA A 60 2.59 -17.93 4.23
CA ALA A 60 2.02 -17.57 5.53
C ALA A 60 2.90 -18.01 6.72
N LEU A 61 3.58 -19.15 6.63
CA LEU A 61 4.58 -19.55 7.63
C LEU A 61 5.82 -18.65 7.60
N SER A 62 6.20 -18.13 6.43
CA SER A 62 7.24 -17.11 6.33
C SER A 62 6.84 -15.82 7.06
N GLU A 63 5.61 -15.34 6.86
CA GLU A 63 5.08 -14.19 7.61
C GLU A 63 5.11 -14.42 9.13
N LEU A 64 4.64 -15.59 9.59
CA LEU A 64 4.68 -15.97 11.01
C LEU A 64 6.10 -15.94 11.59
N ARG A 65 7.10 -16.47 10.87
CA ARG A 65 8.51 -16.47 11.31
C ARG A 65 9.04 -15.06 11.57
N HIS A 66 8.67 -14.10 10.72
CA HIS A 66 9.19 -12.72 10.75
C HIS A 66 8.42 -11.75 11.66
N GLU A 67 7.18 -12.07 12.06
CA GLU A 67 6.43 -11.22 13.01
C GLU A 67 7.08 -11.22 14.41
N LYS A 68 7.05 -10.05 15.05
CA LYS A 68 7.61 -9.75 16.37
C LYS A 68 6.54 -9.31 17.39
N ASP A 69 5.39 -8.79 16.94
CA ASP A 69 4.29 -8.42 17.84
C ASP A 69 3.46 -9.65 18.25
N MET A 70 3.33 -9.89 19.55
CA MET A 70 2.64 -11.07 20.10
C MET A 70 1.15 -11.15 19.70
N ASN A 71 0.45 -10.03 19.59
CA ASN A 71 -0.96 -10.02 19.19
C ASN A 71 -1.09 -10.38 17.71
N ASN A 72 -0.16 -9.88 16.88
CA ASN A 72 -0.10 -10.25 15.47
C ASN A 72 0.27 -11.72 15.29
N ILE A 73 1.19 -12.27 16.10
CA ILE A 73 1.54 -13.70 16.09
C ILE A 73 0.28 -14.54 16.33
N GLU A 74 -0.49 -14.27 17.37
CA GLU A 74 -1.74 -15.01 17.66
C GLU A 74 -2.74 -14.91 16.49
N VAL A 75 -2.94 -13.72 15.95
CA VAL A 75 -3.80 -13.50 14.76
C VAL A 75 -3.31 -14.31 13.56
N ILE A 76 -2.01 -14.29 13.25
CA ILE A 76 -1.41 -15.03 12.13
C ILE A 76 -1.54 -16.56 12.34
N VAL A 77 -1.31 -17.06 13.56
CA VAL A 77 -1.44 -18.49 13.88
C VAL A 77 -2.89 -18.97 13.72
N LEU A 78 -3.85 -18.24 14.29
CA LEU A 78 -5.28 -18.53 14.14
C LEU A 78 -5.73 -18.44 12.68
N ARG A 79 -5.16 -17.50 11.91
CA ARG A 79 -5.41 -17.30 10.49
C ARG A 79 -4.88 -18.47 9.65
N ILE A 80 -3.63 -18.89 9.88
CA ILE A 80 -3.03 -20.07 9.22
C ILE A 80 -3.87 -21.32 9.53
N TRP A 81 -4.19 -21.56 10.80
CA TRP A 81 -4.98 -22.72 11.20
C TRP A 81 -6.35 -22.75 10.50
N LYS A 82 -7.12 -21.64 10.55
CA LYS A 82 -8.44 -21.56 9.92
C LYS A 82 -8.38 -21.69 8.40
N THR A 83 -7.43 -21.04 7.73
CA THR A 83 -7.37 -21.03 6.26
C THR A 83 -6.85 -22.35 5.68
N PHE A 84 -5.92 -23.04 6.34
CA PHE A 84 -5.25 -24.20 5.75
C PHE A 84 -5.69 -25.56 6.34
N PHE A 85 -6.34 -25.59 7.51
CA PHE A 85 -6.66 -26.86 8.20
C PHE A 85 -8.14 -27.02 8.57
N SER A 86 -8.97 -25.98 8.51
CA SER A 86 -10.42 -26.10 8.74
C SER A 86 -11.11 -26.86 7.61
N SER A 87 -12.05 -27.75 7.94
CA SER A 87 -12.84 -28.57 6.99
C SER A 87 -13.69 -27.76 6.01
N ASP A 88 -13.97 -26.52 6.36
CA ASP A 88 -14.87 -25.64 5.61
C ASP A 88 -14.07 -24.60 4.78
N SER A 89 -12.74 -24.75 4.70
CA SER A 89 -11.87 -23.80 4.01
C SER A 89 -11.75 -24.09 2.52
N GLN A 90 -11.76 -23.03 1.71
CA GLN A 90 -11.47 -23.09 0.27
C GLN A 90 -9.99 -23.35 -0.04
N LEU A 91 -9.10 -23.18 0.94
CA LEU A 91 -7.65 -23.37 0.82
C LEU A 91 -7.16 -24.48 1.77
N GLU A 92 -8.01 -25.47 2.05
CA GLU A 92 -7.64 -26.65 2.82
C GLU A 92 -6.43 -27.38 2.21
N LEU A 93 -5.38 -27.59 3.01
CA LEU A 93 -4.23 -28.39 2.63
C LEU A 93 -4.55 -29.87 2.62
N ASN A 94 -4.24 -30.53 1.50
CA ASN A 94 -4.21 -31.98 1.38
C ASN A 94 -2.90 -32.56 1.98
N VAL A 95 -2.80 -32.53 3.32
CA VAL A 95 -1.64 -33.05 4.09
C VAL A 95 -2.09 -34.08 5.12
N TYR A 96 -1.29 -35.14 5.33
CA TYR A 96 -1.60 -36.25 6.23
C TYR A 96 -1.70 -35.78 7.69
N ASN A 97 -0.89 -34.79 8.11
CA ASN A 97 -0.90 -34.28 9.48
C ASN A 97 -2.09 -33.39 9.85
N LYS A 98 -3.02 -33.09 8.92
CA LYS A 98 -4.12 -32.14 9.14
C LYS A 98 -4.90 -32.38 10.43
N ASN A 99 -5.22 -33.66 10.72
CA ASN A 99 -5.97 -34.04 11.92
C ASN A 99 -5.21 -33.75 13.23
N ARG A 100 -3.88 -33.85 13.24
CA ARG A 100 -3.05 -33.56 14.41
C ARG A 100 -2.96 -32.06 14.67
N VAL A 101 -2.82 -31.26 13.62
CA VAL A 101 -2.85 -29.79 13.70
C VAL A 101 -4.20 -29.31 14.23
N ASN A 102 -5.30 -29.84 13.70
CA ASN A 102 -6.65 -29.55 14.20
C ASN A 102 -6.84 -29.97 15.67
N ALA A 103 -6.41 -31.18 16.06
CA ALA A 103 -6.51 -31.63 17.44
C ALA A 103 -5.74 -30.70 18.41
N TYR A 104 -4.54 -30.25 18.02
CA TYR A 104 -3.75 -29.31 18.82
C TYR A 104 -4.48 -27.98 19.03
N PHE A 105 -4.91 -27.31 17.96
CA PHE A 105 -5.53 -25.98 18.08
C PHE A 105 -6.95 -26.01 18.68
N GLN A 106 -7.68 -27.11 18.56
CA GLN A 106 -8.93 -27.29 19.30
C GLN A 106 -8.69 -27.47 20.81
N ALA A 107 -7.65 -28.22 21.20
CA ALA A 107 -7.27 -28.40 22.60
C ALA A 107 -6.69 -27.11 23.23
N HIS A 108 -5.97 -26.29 22.45
CA HIS A 108 -5.30 -25.08 22.90
C HIS A 108 -6.07 -23.79 22.56
N LYS A 109 -7.37 -23.88 22.27
CA LYS A 109 -8.24 -22.77 21.82
C LYS A 109 -8.31 -21.56 22.78
N TRP A 110 -7.88 -21.73 24.02
CA TRP A 110 -7.86 -20.71 25.09
C TRP A 110 -6.45 -20.47 25.66
N ALA A 111 -5.41 -21.04 25.05
CA ALA A 111 -4.02 -20.90 25.48
C ALA A 111 -3.26 -19.95 24.55
N ILE A 112 -2.36 -19.16 25.13
CA ILE A 112 -1.41 -18.36 24.35
C ILE A 112 -0.40 -19.32 23.72
N VAL A 113 -0.47 -19.50 22.41
CA VAL A 113 0.51 -20.30 21.66
C VAL A 113 1.65 -19.38 21.22
N THR A 114 2.88 -19.69 21.64
CA THR A 114 4.07 -18.93 21.20
C THR A 114 4.35 -19.16 19.71
N LYS A 115 5.13 -18.26 19.09
CA LYS A 115 5.54 -18.41 17.68
C LYS A 115 6.28 -19.72 17.46
N GLU A 116 7.17 -20.07 18.38
CA GLU A 116 8.03 -21.26 18.33
C GLU A 116 7.19 -22.53 18.46
N GLU A 117 6.20 -22.57 19.36
CA GLU A 117 5.24 -23.67 19.47
C GLU A 117 4.39 -23.81 18.21
N ALA A 118 3.81 -22.72 17.69
CA ALA A 118 3.00 -22.75 16.49
C ALA A 118 3.80 -23.25 15.27
N LEU A 119 5.03 -22.76 15.08
CA LEU A 119 5.93 -23.26 14.04
C LEU A 119 6.29 -24.74 14.23
N SER A 120 6.43 -25.21 15.48
CA SER A 120 6.66 -26.64 15.76
C SER A 120 5.46 -27.52 15.37
N VAL A 121 4.23 -27.03 15.57
CA VAL A 121 2.98 -27.72 15.23
C VAL A 121 2.79 -27.78 13.71
N PHE A 122 3.07 -26.68 13.00
CA PHE A 122 2.97 -26.63 11.54
C PHE A 122 4.12 -27.34 10.81
N ARG A 123 5.24 -27.65 11.48
CA ARG A 123 6.48 -28.15 10.86
C ARG A 123 6.30 -29.34 9.93
N ASN A 124 5.49 -30.34 10.31
CA ASN A 124 5.32 -31.53 9.46
C ASN A 124 4.52 -31.19 8.19
N ALA A 125 3.44 -30.41 8.33
CA ALA A 125 2.70 -29.91 7.18
C ALA A 125 3.58 -29.02 6.28
N GLU A 126 4.51 -28.23 6.85
CA GLU A 126 5.47 -27.43 6.08
C GLU A 126 6.39 -28.30 5.23
N LEU A 127 6.86 -29.43 5.78
CA LEU A 127 7.69 -30.40 5.06
C LEU A 127 6.89 -31.11 3.96
N GLU A 128 5.66 -31.55 4.25
CA GLU A 128 4.77 -32.18 3.27
C GLU A 128 4.46 -31.22 2.11
N ALA A 129 4.10 -29.96 2.40
CA ALA A 129 3.85 -28.93 1.39
C ALA A 129 5.10 -28.57 0.57
N LYS A 130 6.29 -28.47 1.19
CA LYS A 130 7.56 -28.25 0.47
C LYS A 130 7.94 -29.41 -0.42
N GLN A 131 7.73 -30.65 0.02
CA GLN A 131 7.97 -31.82 -0.81
C GLN A 131 7.08 -31.80 -2.06
N PHE A 132 5.77 -31.57 -1.88
CA PHE A 132 4.84 -31.42 -2.99
C PHE A 132 5.25 -30.31 -3.96
N LEU A 133 5.64 -29.13 -3.45
CA LEU A 133 6.10 -28.02 -4.28
C LEU A 133 7.38 -28.38 -5.06
N ASN A 134 8.34 -29.08 -4.46
CA ASN A 134 9.55 -29.55 -5.15
C ASN A 134 9.22 -30.53 -6.30
N GLU A 135 8.32 -31.48 -6.08
CA GLU A 135 7.84 -32.39 -7.13
C GLU A 135 7.20 -31.60 -8.30
N LYS A 136 6.41 -30.58 -7.98
CA LYS A 136 5.81 -29.66 -8.95
C LYS A 136 6.78 -28.72 -9.64
N VAL A 137 7.91 -28.37 -9.01
CA VAL A 137 9.00 -27.64 -9.68
C VAL A 137 9.63 -28.47 -10.81
N ILE A 138 9.76 -29.79 -10.64
CA ILE A 138 10.29 -30.69 -11.68
C ILE A 138 9.34 -30.78 -12.88
N GLU A 139 8.02 -30.81 -12.64
CA GLU A 139 7.02 -30.72 -13.70
C GLU A 139 7.05 -29.35 -14.40
N PHE A 140 7.07 -28.26 -13.62
CA PHE A 140 7.14 -26.89 -14.13
C PHE A 140 8.38 -26.63 -15.00
N ASP A 141 9.58 -27.02 -14.56
CA ASP A 141 10.81 -26.80 -15.33
C ASP A 141 10.83 -27.61 -16.64
N LYS A 142 10.16 -28.78 -16.70
CA LYS A 142 9.99 -29.53 -17.97
C LYS A 142 9.09 -28.79 -18.97
N ILE A 143 8.09 -28.05 -18.50
CA ILE A 143 7.12 -27.35 -19.34
C ILE A 143 7.62 -25.94 -19.72
N TYR A 144 8.25 -25.21 -18.79
CA TYR A 144 8.57 -23.78 -18.94
C TYR A 144 10.08 -23.45 -18.89
N GLY A 145 10.95 -24.42 -18.55
CA GLY A 145 12.39 -24.22 -18.39
C GLY A 145 13.14 -23.62 -19.60
N PRO A 146 12.92 -24.01 -20.87
CA PRO A 146 13.74 -23.54 -22.00
C PRO A 146 13.52 -22.08 -22.41
N HIS A 147 12.63 -21.33 -21.74
CA HIS A 147 12.30 -19.93 -22.08
C HIS A 147 12.53 -18.92 -20.95
N MET A 148 13.05 -19.35 -19.79
CA MET A 148 13.32 -18.46 -18.66
C MET A 148 14.68 -17.76 -18.75
N PRO A 149 14.75 -16.41 -18.72
CA PRO A 149 16.03 -15.69 -18.70
C PRO A 149 16.73 -15.85 -17.35
N VAL A 150 17.93 -16.44 -17.35
CA VAL A 150 18.78 -16.57 -16.16
C VAL A 150 19.43 -15.21 -15.83
N ASN A 151 19.52 -14.89 -14.53
CA ASN A 151 20.00 -13.63 -13.96
C ASN A 151 21.16 -12.96 -14.75
N GLN A 152 20.94 -11.74 -15.23
CA GLN A 152 22.01 -10.92 -15.82
C GLN A 152 23.05 -10.53 -14.77
N LEU A 153 24.30 -10.93 -15.02
CA LEU A 153 25.47 -10.49 -14.24
C LEU A 153 25.52 -8.95 -14.11
N TYR A 154 25.76 -8.48 -12.89
CA TYR A 154 25.76 -7.06 -12.55
C TYR A 154 26.75 -6.25 -13.41
N SER A 155 26.21 -5.40 -14.28
CA SER A 155 27.01 -4.45 -15.04
C SER A 155 27.61 -3.38 -14.12
N ARG A 156 28.94 -3.36 -13.99
CA ARG A 156 29.73 -2.35 -13.24
C ARG A 156 29.49 -0.88 -13.66
N TYR A 157 28.72 -0.64 -14.72
CA TYR A 157 28.38 0.68 -15.24
C TYR A 157 27.00 1.19 -14.78
N LYS A 158 26.16 0.30 -14.23
CA LYS A 158 24.86 0.64 -13.63
C LYS A 158 25.02 0.97 -12.15
N LYS A 159 24.17 1.88 -11.66
CA LYS A 159 24.02 2.23 -10.25
C LYS A 159 22.89 1.45 -9.62
N ARG A 160 23.16 0.81 -8.49
CA ARG A 160 22.25 -0.06 -7.75
C ARG A 160 21.32 0.81 -6.90
N VAL A 161 20.03 0.75 -7.16
CA VAL A 161 19.01 1.46 -6.39
C VAL A 161 18.09 0.42 -5.76
N VAL A 162 18.20 0.24 -4.44
CA VAL A 162 17.26 -0.61 -3.70
C VAL A 162 16.08 0.24 -3.27
N VAL A 163 14.87 -0.28 -3.48
CA VAL A 163 13.61 0.33 -3.05
C VAL A 163 12.92 -0.69 -2.15
N ILE A 164 12.60 -0.34 -0.91
CA ILE A 164 11.94 -1.23 0.06
C ILE A 164 10.50 -0.76 0.26
N GLY A 165 9.53 -1.61 -0.04
CA GLY A 165 8.10 -1.30 -0.13
C GLY A 165 7.72 -0.78 -1.51
N GLY A 166 6.90 -1.55 -2.23
CA GLY A 166 6.38 -1.31 -3.57
C GLY A 166 5.03 -0.59 -3.62
N GLY A 167 4.55 -0.05 -2.49
CA GLY A 167 3.40 0.88 -2.45
C GLY A 167 3.66 2.20 -3.20
N PHE A 168 2.73 3.16 -3.14
CA PHE A 168 2.73 4.40 -3.96
C PHE A 168 4.09 5.08 -4.15
N THR A 169 4.88 5.29 -3.08
CA THR A 169 6.21 5.89 -3.17
C THR A 169 7.19 5.00 -3.95
N GLY A 170 7.31 3.73 -3.59
CA GLY A 170 8.26 2.80 -4.19
C GLY A 170 7.91 2.40 -5.62
N PHE A 171 6.62 2.15 -5.90
CA PHE A 171 6.07 2.05 -7.25
C PHE A 171 6.55 3.22 -8.13
N THR A 172 6.40 4.45 -7.62
CA THR A 172 6.74 5.67 -8.36
C THR A 172 8.24 5.81 -8.60
N ILE A 173 9.08 5.46 -7.61
CA ILE A 173 10.54 5.50 -7.75
C ILE A 173 10.99 4.45 -8.78
N ALA A 174 10.56 3.21 -8.62
CA ALA A 174 10.93 2.10 -9.49
C ALA A 174 10.51 2.37 -10.95
N SER A 175 9.26 2.76 -11.18
CA SER A 175 8.73 3.09 -12.51
C SER A 175 9.38 4.30 -13.19
N ILE A 176 10.10 5.14 -12.44
CA ILE A 176 10.87 6.26 -12.99
C ILE A 176 12.32 5.87 -13.28
N LEU A 177 12.94 5.05 -12.43
CA LEU A 177 14.37 4.74 -12.49
C LEU A 177 14.69 3.47 -13.28
N ASP A 178 13.85 2.43 -13.21
CA ASP A 178 14.07 1.15 -13.91
C ASP A 178 14.21 1.30 -15.43
N PRO A 179 13.42 2.14 -16.12
CA PRO A 179 13.59 2.35 -17.57
C PRO A 179 14.86 3.12 -17.95
N MET A 180 15.67 3.61 -16.99
CA MET A 180 16.88 4.37 -17.29
C MET A 180 18.11 3.47 -17.35
N PRO A 181 18.87 3.43 -18.47
CA PRO A 181 20.08 2.61 -18.59
C PRO A 181 21.14 2.81 -17.49
N ARG A 182 21.16 3.98 -16.82
CA ARG A 182 22.06 4.24 -15.70
C ARG A 182 21.80 3.37 -14.46
N PHE A 183 20.58 2.89 -14.24
CA PHE A 183 20.21 2.25 -12.99
C PHE A 183 19.98 0.74 -13.14
N HIS A 184 20.22 0.02 -12.06
CA HIS A 184 19.70 -1.31 -11.78
C HIS A 184 18.82 -1.17 -10.54
N VAL A 185 17.51 -1.22 -10.72
CA VAL A 185 16.56 -1.14 -9.60
C VAL A 185 16.40 -2.53 -9.00
N THR A 186 16.45 -2.64 -7.68
CA THR A 186 16.01 -3.83 -6.96
C THR A 186 14.84 -3.42 -6.06
N LEU A 187 13.63 -3.80 -6.43
CA LEU A 187 12.43 -3.56 -5.63
C LEU A 187 12.22 -4.75 -4.67
N VAL A 188 12.27 -4.47 -3.38
CA VAL A 188 11.94 -5.41 -2.30
C VAL A 188 10.56 -5.02 -1.77
N ASP A 189 9.59 -5.92 -1.78
CA ASP A 189 8.30 -5.75 -1.08
C ASP A 189 7.96 -7.08 -0.41
N THR A 190 7.18 -7.04 0.68
CA THR A 190 6.55 -8.24 1.21
C THR A 190 5.50 -8.78 0.25
N LYS A 191 4.84 -7.92 -0.54
CA LYS A 191 3.81 -8.31 -1.51
C LYS A 191 4.38 -8.60 -2.90
N ASP A 192 3.72 -9.49 -3.64
CA ASP A 192 4.01 -9.76 -5.06
C ASP A 192 3.59 -8.64 -6.03
N SER A 193 2.77 -7.69 -5.55
CA SER A 193 2.11 -6.68 -6.37
C SER A 193 1.87 -5.38 -5.62
N PHE A 194 1.85 -4.28 -6.38
CA PHE A 194 1.33 -3.01 -5.92
C PHE A 194 -0.20 -3.17 -5.71
N GLU A 195 -0.70 -2.80 -4.52
CA GLU A 195 -2.13 -2.76 -4.20
C GLU A 195 -2.60 -1.30 -4.11
N TYR A 196 -3.65 -0.95 -4.87
CA TYR A 196 -4.33 0.35 -4.76
C TYR A 196 -5.18 0.39 -3.49
N THR A 197 -4.52 0.64 -2.35
CA THR A 197 -5.16 0.60 -1.03
C THR A 197 -6.41 1.48 -0.86
N PRO A 198 -6.57 2.65 -1.52
CA PRO A 198 -7.80 3.44 -1.41
C PRO A 198 -9.05 2.71 -1.93
N GLY A 199 -8.91 1.86 -2.96
CA GLY A 199 -10.03 1.11 -3.52
C GLY A 199 -10.45 -0.11 -2.69
N MET A 200 -9.69 -0.51 -1.66
CA MET A 200 -9.98 -1.70 -0.85
C MET A 200 -11.34 -1.63 -0.13
N ILE A 201 -11.78 -0.43 0.26
CA ILE A 201 -13.10 -0.25 0.89
C ILE A 201 -14.22 -0.55 -0.12
N LYS A 202 -14.10 -0.05 -1.35
CA LYS A 202 -15.05 -0.33 -2.42
C LYS A 202 -15.04 -1.81 -2.80
N LEU A 203 -13.86 -2.43 -2.91
CA LEU A 203 -13.72 -3.86 -3.19
C LEU A 203 -14.38 -4.74 -2.11
N LEU A 204 -14.26 -4.34 -0.84
CA LEU A 204 -14.87 -5.03 0.31
C LEU A 204 -16.41 -4.95 0.31
N VAL A 205 -16.99 -3.80 -0.06
CA VAL A 205 -18.45 -3.59 -0.01
C VAL A 205 -19.13 -3.98 -1.33
N ARG A 206 -18.50 -3.64 -2.46
CA ARG A 206 -19.00 -3.75 -3.85
C ARG A 206 -17.98 -4.47 -4.76
N PRO A 207 -17.65 -5.75 -4.49
CA PRO A 207 -16.69 -6.50 -5.32
C PRO A 207 -17.13 -6.59 -6.79
N GLU A 208 -18.43 -6.57 -7.07
CA GLU A 208 -19.02 -6.62 -8.40
C GLU A 208 -18.83 -5.33 -9.23
N GLN A 209 -18.38 -4.23 -8.62
CA GLN A 209 -18.18 -2.92 -9.26
C GLN A 209 -16.70 -2.49 -9.33
N THR A 210 -15.78 -3.43 -9.16
CA THR A 210 -14.36 -3.14 -8.95
C THR A 210 -13.49 -3.95 -9.92
N SER A 211 -12.52 -3.29 -10.56
CA SER A 211 -11.54 -3.92 -11.46
C SER A 211 -10.34 -4.48 -10.68
N SER A 212 -9.31 -5.00 -11.36
CA SER A 212 -8.07 -5.38 -10.66
C SER A 212 -7.40 -4.15 -10.04
N LEU A 213 -7.49 -4.06 -8.72
CA LEU A 213 -6.79 -3.05 -7.90
C LEU A 213 -5.32 -3.41 -7.64
N ARG A 214 -4.79 -4.45 -8.29
CA ARG A 214 -3.40 -4.90 -8.15
C ARG A 214 -2.67 -4.93 -9.48
N VAL A 215 -1.39 -4.59 -9.42
CA VAL A 215 -0.46 -4.68 -10.55
C VAL A 215 0.84 -5.29 -10.06
N ARG A 216 1.23 -6.43 -10.64
CA ARG A 216 2.46 -7.15 -10.29
C ARG A 216 3.68 -6.26 -10.44
N HIS A 217 4.66 -6.47 -9.57
CA HIS A 217 5.88 -5.65 -9.53
C HIS A 217 6.74 -5.77 -10.81
N ASP A 218 6.74 -6.95 -11.46
CA ASP A 218 7.41 -7.21 -12.74
C ASP A 218 6.80 -6.44 -13.94
N ALA A 219 5.55 -6.00 -13.85
CA ALA A 219 4.90 -5.21 -14.90
C ALA A 219 5.53 -3.82 -15.09
N TYR A 220 6.23 -3.30 -14.07
CA TYR A 220 6.87 -1.97 -14.09
C TYR A 220 8.36 -1.97 -13.67
N VAL A 221 8.87 -3.06 -13.10
CA VAL A 221 10.31 -3.30 -12.90
C VAL A 221 10.77 -4.34 -13.93
N LYS A 222 11.16 -3.87 -15.13
CA LYS A 222 11.46 -4.72 -16.29
C LYS A 222 12.95 -4.92 -16.56
N ASN A 223 13.79 -3.98 -16.11
CA ASN A 223 15.23 -3.95 -16.40
C ASN A 223 16.13 -4.23 -15.19
N GLY A 224 15.50 -4.33 -14.01
CA GLY A 224 16.10 -4.64 -12.73
C GLY A 224 15.56 -5.94 -12.16
N ARG A 225 15.44 -6.01 -10.83
CA ARG A 225 15.01 -7.19 -10.08
C ARG A 225 13.87 -6.82 -9.13
N VAL A 226 12.93 -7.74 -8.97
CA VAL A 226 11.98 -7.73 -7.85
C VAL A 226 12.45 -8.82 -6.86
N VAL A 227 12.24 -8.62 -5.57
CA VAL A 227 12.46 -9.61 -4.51
C VAL A 227 11.23 -9.58 -3.60
N ILE A 228 10.59 -10.73 -3.40
CA ILE A 228 9.48 -10.86 -2.46
C ILE A 228 10.05 -11.28 -1.11
N GLY A 229 9.94 -10.44 -0.10
CA GLY A 229 10.60 -10.69 1.17
C GLY A 229 10.59 -9.50 2.13
N TYR A 230 10.99 -9.78 3.37
CA TYR A 230 11.10 -8.76 4.40
C TYR A 230 12.54 -8.20 4.44
N ALA A 231 12.67 -6.88 4.43
CA ALA A 231 13.96 -6.24 4.66
C ALA A 231 14.26 -6.24 6.17
N GLU A 232 15.18 -7.11 6.58
CA GLU A 232 15.46 -7.38 7.99
C GLU A 232 16.28 -6.25 8.63
N LYS A 233 17.39 -5.88 7.98
CA LYS A 233 18.38 -4.92 8.51
C LYS A 233 19.20 -4.29 7.40
N ILE A 234 19.61 -3.04 7.60
CA ILE A 234 20.63 -2.37 6.78
C ILE A 234 21.99 -2.72 7.39
N ILE A 235 22.97 -3.09 6.56
CA ILE A 235 24.30 -3.56 6.98
C ILE A 235 25.41 -2.94 6.13
N ASN A 236 26.66 -3.34 6.39
CA ASN A 236 27.86 -2.94 5.64
C ASN A 236 28.01 -1.41 5.56
N ASP A 237 27.96 -0.73 6.70
CA ASP A 237 28.11 0.72 6.79
C ASP A 237 27.08 1.51 5.94
N GLY A 238 25.82 1.05 5.99
CA GLY A 238 24.72 1.66 5.25
C GLY A 238 24.76 1.41 3.73
N LYS A 239 25.35 0.30 3.26
CA LYS A 239 25.56 0.02 1.81
C LYS A 239 24.97 -1.30 1.32
N ALA A 240 24.35 -2.08 2.19
CA ALA A 240 23.58 -3.26 1.80
C ALA A 240 22.36 -3.44 2.71
N VAL A 241 21.37 -4.19 2.25
CA VAL A 241 20.23 -4.65 3.05
C VAL A 241 20.21 -6.17 3.07
N GLN A 242 19.89 -6.77 4.21
CA GLN A 242 19.61 -8.20 4.31
C GLN A 242 18.12 -8.46 4.06
N VAL A 243 17.81 -9.38 3.15
CA VAL A 243 16.45 -9.78 2.76
C VAL A 243 16.44 -11.28 2.54
N ASN A 244 15.65 -12.04 3.31
CA ASN A 244 15.55 -13.50 3.20
C ASN A 244 16.93 -14.20 3.23
N ASN A 245 17.82 -13.79 4.14
CA ASN A 245 19.25 -14.17 4.20
C ASN A 245 20.14 -13.75 3.01
N GLU A 246 19.61 -13.12 1.95
CA GLU A 246 20.43 -12.52 0.88
C GLU A 246 20.96 -11.14 1.30
N ILE A 247 22.23 -10.86 1.02
CA ILE A 247 22.82 -9.52 1.15
C ILE A 247 22.73 -8.78 -0.18
N ILE A 248 21.84 -7.79 -0.26
CA ILE A 248 21.59 -6.98 -1.47
C ILE A 248 22.34 -5.63 -1.33
N PRO A 249 23.47 -5.42 -2.04
CA PRO A 249 24.24 -4.18 -1.92
C PRO A 249 23.70 -3.08 -2.84
N PHE A 250 23.79 -1.83 -2.39
CA PHE A 250 23.22 -0.67 -3.08
C PHE A 250 24.16 0.54 -3.13
N ASP A 251 23.89 1.45 -4.07
CA ASP A 251 24.48 2.78 -4.14
C ASP A 251 23.49 3.86 -3.65
N TYR A 252 22.18 3.59 -3.77
CA TYR A 252 21.10 4.38 -3.17
C TYR A 252 20.04 3.45 -2.57
N LEU A 253 19.44 3.87 -1.47
CA LEU A 253 18.34 3.17 -0.81
C LEU A 253 17.13 4.09 -0.67
N ALA A 254 15.92 3.59 -0.94
CA ALA A 254 14.67 4.28 -0.68
C ALA A 254 13.72 3.44 0.19
N ILE A 255 13.50 3.87 1.43
CA ILE A 255 12.64 3.21 2.41
C ILE A 255 11.20 3.74 2.25
N CYS A 256 10.33 2.88 1.74
CA CYS A 256 8.97 3.17 1.30
C CYS A 256 7.93 2.22 1.92
N THR A 257 8.27 1.58 3.04
CA THR A 257 7.47 0.56 3.79
C THR A 257 6.10 1.04 4.27
N GLY A 258 5.87 2.35 4.32
CA GLY A 258 4.53 2.92 4.55
C GLY A 258 4.04 2.78 6.00
N SER A 259 2.81 2.28 6.17
CA SER A 259 2.13 2.21 7.47
C SER A 259 1.07 1.10 7.52
N ARG A 260 0.91 0.49 8.70
CA ARG A 260 -0.05 -0.57 9.03
C ARG A 260 -1.33 -0.02 9.68
N TYR A 261 -2.50 -0.56 9.34
CA TYR A 261 -3.71 -0.39 10.16
C TYR A 261 -3.78 -1.50 11.22
N LYS A 262 -4.56 -1.29 12.29
CA LYS A 262 -5.01 -2.39 13.18
C LYS A 262 -6.13 -3.26 12.57
N SER A 263 -6.61 -2.91 11.37
CA SER A 263 -7.59 -3.67 10.60
C SER A 263 -7.03 -4.12 9.26
N LYS A 264 -7.68 -5.13 8.67
CA LYS A 264 -7.39 -5.73 7.37
C LYS A 264 -7.61 -4.81 6.15
N LEU A 265 -7.77 -3.50 6.36
CA LEU A 265 -7.98 -2.52 5.28
C LEU A 265 -6.68 -2.20 4.50
N LYS A 266 -5.52 -2.37 5.13
CA LYS A 266 -4.23 -2.55 4.45
C LYS A 266 -3.66 -3.88 4.90
N SER A 267 -3.35 -4.78 3.97
CA SER A 267 -2.68 -6.04 4.30
C SER A 267 -1.18 -6.02 3.99
N PHE A 268 -0.47 -6.89 4.71
CA PHE A 268 0.93 -7.27 4.53
C PHE A 268 1.08 -8.73 4.10
N ASP A 269 -0.04 -9.46 3.92
CA ASP A 269 -0.03 -10.83 3.38
C ASP A 269 0.81 -10.85 2.11
N ILE A 270 1.78 -11.77 2.05
CA ILE A 270 2.75 -11.86 0.95
C ILE A 270 2.03 -12.17 -0.38
N SER A 271 0.97 -12.98 -0.31
CA SER A 271 0.21 -13.43 -1.47
C SER A 271 -0.97 -12.53 -1.85
N SER A 272 -1.04 -12.17 -3.13
CA SER A 272 -2.26 -11.63 -3.73
C SER A 272 -3.47 -12.57 -3.62
N LEU A 273 -3.27 -13.90 -3.65
CA LEU A 273 -4.37 -14.87 -3.67
C LEU A 273 -4.97 -15.08 -2.29
N TYR A 274 -4.11 -15.26 -1.29
CA TYR A 274 -4.52 -15.25 0.12
C TYR A 274 -5.35 -13.99 0.41
N ARG A 275 -4.82 -12.83 0.03
CA ARG A 275 -5.47 -11.53 0.21
C ARG A 275 -6.82 -11.40 -0.51
N LEU A 276 -6.98 -11.97 -1.70
CA LEU A 276 -8.28 -12.02 -2.40
C LEU A 276 -9.29 -12.92 -1.68
N SER A 277 -8.88 -14.10 -1.22
CA SER A 277 -9.75 -15.01 -0.46
C SER A 277 -10.21 -14.38 0.86
N GLU A 278 -9.32 -13.65 1.55
CA GLU A 278 -9.66 -12.91 2.75
C GLU A 278 -10.71 -11.82 2.47
N LEU A 279 -10.51 -11.00 1.43
CA LEU A 279 -11.47 -9.96 1.05
C LEU A 279 -12.84 -10.53 0.68
N ALA A 280 -12.89 -11.68 0.02
CA ALA A 280 -14.14 -12.39 -0.26
C ALA A 280 -14.83 -12.87 1.02
N ASN A 281 -14.08 -13.38 2.00
CA ASN A 281 -14.61 -13.79 3.30
C ASN A 281 -15.12 -12.59 4.12
N GLU A 282 -14.36 -11.50 4.18
CA GLU A 282 -14.76 -10.25 4.84
C GLU A 282 -16.02 -9.64 4.20
N HIS A 283 -16.13 -9.69 2.85
CA HIS A 283 -17.35 -9.31 2.13
C HIS A 283 -18.54 -10.20 2.51
N ASN A 284 -18.35 -11.52 2.54
CA ASN A 284 -19.41 -12.48 2.89
C ASN A 284 -19.92 -12.30 4.33
N ASP A 285 -19.02 -12.01 5.28
CA ASP A 285 -19.41 -11.64 6.65
C ASP A 285 -20.23 -10.35 6.68
N LEU A 286 -19.73 -9.29 6.03
CA LEU A 286 -20.40 -8.00 5.96
C LEU A 286 -21.79 -8.09 5.29
N LYS A 287 -21.90 -8.92 4.25
CA LYS A 287 -23.15 -9.23 3.56
C LYS A 287 -24.16 -9.88 4.49
N ARG A 288 -23.73 -10.82 5.36
CA ARG A 288 -24.55 -11.45 6.40
C ARG A 288 -24.89 -10.53 7.58
N ALA A 289 -24.00 -9.61 7.93
CA ALA A 289 -24.12 -8.76 9.13
C ALA A 289 -25.37 -7.87 9.10
N LYS A 290 -26.18 -7.91 10.17
CA LYS A 290 -27.33 -7.01 10.43
C LYS A 290 -26.90 -5.79 11.23
N SER A 291 -25.88 -5.92 12.08
CA SER A 291 -25.28 -4.83 12.85
C SER A 291 -23.78 -4.67 12.54
N VAL A 292 -23.33 -3.42 12.33
CA VAL A 292 -21.93 -3.09 12.03
C VAL A 292 -21.44 -1.96 12.95
N LEU A 293 -20.32 -2.19 13.64
CA LEU A 293 -19.62 -1.17 14.43
C LEU A 293 -18.37 -0.69 13.70
N ILE A 294 -18.18 0.62 13.58
CA ILE A 294 -17.00 1.24 12.96
C ILE A 294 -16.32 2.12 14.00
N ILE A 295 -15.18 1.67 14.49
CA ILE A 295 -14.42 2.37 15.53
C ILE A 295 -13.41 3.29 14.84
N GLY A 296 -13.72 4.58 14.78
CA GLY A 296 -12.96 5.65 14.13
C GLY A 296 -13.76 6.35 13.02
N GLY A 297 -14.21 7.58 13.26
CA GLY A 297 -14.89 8.48 12.33
C GLY A 297 -13.96 9.37 11.50
N GLY A 298 -12.74 8.90 11.23
CA GLY A 298 -11.83 9.49 10.26
C GLY A 298 -12.28 9.23 8.81
N LEU A 299 -11.51 9.70 7.82
CA LEU A 299 -11.85 9.54 6.39
C LEU A 299 -12.20 8.09 6.01
N VAL A 300 -11.40 7.12 6.47
CA VAL A 300 -11.58 5.69 6.20
C VAL A 300 -12.87 5.13 6.79
N GLY A 301 -13.17 5.42 8.07
CA GLY A 301 -14.38 4.89 8.71
C GLY A 301 -15.66 5.54 8.19
N CYS A 302 -15.62 6.85 7.89
CA CYS A 302 -16.72 7.53 7.21
C CYS A 302 -16.96 6.98 5.80
N GLU A 303 -15.89 6.73 5.04
CA GLU A 303 -15.99 6.11 3.71
C GLU A 303 -16.61 4.71 3.79
N LEU A 304 -16.11 3.85 4.69
CA LEU A 304 -16.67 2.51 4.92
C LEU A 304 -18.14 2.55 5.35
N ALA A 305 -18.50 3.44 6.28
CA ALA A 305 -19.88 3.61 6.72
C ALA A 305 -20.80 4.05 5.58
N SER A 306 -20.34 5.00 4.75
CA SER A 306 -21.06 5.50 3.58
C SER A 306 -21.25 4.42 2.52
N GLU A 307 -20.19 3.68 2.20
CA GLU A 307 -20.23 2.58 1.24
C GLU A 307 -21.23 1.51 1.70
N ILE A 308 -21.16 1.06 2.96
CA ILE A 308 -22.09 0.04 3.51
C ILE A 308 -23.53 0.55 3.52
N ALA A 309 -23.77 1.77 4.02
CA ALA A 309 -25.11 2.33 4.18
C ALA A 309 -25.84 2.60 2.84
N THR A 310 -25.09 2.77 1.76
CA THR A 310 -25.61 3.06 0.41
C THR A 310 -25.61 1.85 -0.51
N HIS A 311 -25.11 0.69 -0.09
CA HIS A 311 -25.09 -0.50 -0.92
C HIS A 311 -26.37 -1.32 -0.76
N GLN A 312 -27.02 -1.61 -1.89
CA GLN A 312 -28.16 -2.51 -1.94
C GLN A 312 -27.65 -3.93 -2.21
N TYR A 313 -27.49 -4.71 -1.15
CA TYR A 313 -27.19 -6.13 -1.24
C TYR A 313 -28.36 -6.89 -1.88
N LEU A 314 -28.07 -7.96 -2.61
CA LEU A 314 -29.08 -8.83 -3.21
C LEU A 314 -29.72 -9.78 -2.16
N PRO A 315 -30.98 -10.23 -2.36
CA PRO A 315 -31.62 -11.22 -1.51
C PRO A 315 -30.78 -12.49 -1.31
N PRO A 316 -30.84 -13.13 -0.12
CA PRO A 316 -31.63 -12.80 1.08
C PRO A 316 -30.97 -11.74 2.00
N TYR A 317 -30.06 -10.92 1.49
CA TYR A 317 -29.21 -10.01 2.28
C TYR A 317 -29.61 -8.52 2.16
N ASP A 318 -30.73 -8.25 1.48
CA ASP A 318 -31.28 -6.94 1.10
C ASP A 318 -31.88 -6.12 2.26
N PHE A 319 -31.75 -6.60 3.51
CA PHE A 319 -32.21 -5.91 4.71
C PHE A 319 -31.37 -4.68 5.06
N LYS A 320 -32.01 -3.65 5.63
CA LYS A 320 -31.31 -2.47 6.15
C LYS A 320 -30.42 -2.83 7.35
N LYS A 321 -29.12 -2.59 7.23
CA LYS A 321 -28.12 -2.85 8.29
C LYS A 321 -28.11 -1.70 9.31
N LYS A 322 -28.02 -2.01 10.61
CA LYS A 322 -27.71 -1.02 11.66
C LYS A 322 -26.22 -0.73 11.61
N ILE A 323 -25.83 0.54 11.45
CA ILE A 323 -24.42 0.95 11.40
C ILE A 323 -24.20 1.99 12.50
N THR A 324 -23.15 1.78 13.30
CA THR A 324 -22.74 2.70 14.39
C THR A 324 -21.28 3.11 14.18
N ILE A 325 -21.02 4.41 14.08
CA ILE A 325 -19.66 4.98 14.10
C ILE A 325 -19.36 5.46 15.53
N VAL A 326 -18.20 5.09 16.07
CA VAL A 326 -17.70 5.57 17.37
C VAL A 326 -16.38 6.29 17.16
N ASP A 327 -16.26 7.55 17.57
CA ASP A 327 -15.01 8.34 17.52
C ASP A 327 -14.71 9.04 18.85
N SER A 328 -13.42 9.07 19.21
CA SER A 328 -12.89 9.73 20.41
C SER A 328 -12.93 11.25 20.34
N TYR A 329 -13.11 11.83 19.15
CA TYR A 329 -13.17 13.27 18.92
C TYR A 329 -14.61 13.81 18.92
N PRO A 330 -14.80 15.12 19.13
CA PRO A 330 -16.11 15.79 19.09
C PRO A 330 -16.69 15.94 17.67
N CYS A 331 -16.01 15.46 16.62
CA CYS A 331 -16.46 15.59 15.24
C CYS A 331 -15.90 14.49 14.32
N LEU A 332 -16.72 14.07 13.36
CA LEU A 332 -16.27 13.24 12.23
C LEU A 332 -15.32 14.02 11.33
N VAL A 333 -14.45 13.30 10.61
CA VAL A 333 -13.47 13.86 9.65
C VAL A 333 -12.71 15.08 10.20
N ARG A 334 -12.26 15.02 11.46
CA ARG A 334 -11.60 16.10 12.23
C ARG A 334 -10.58 16.97 11.48
N ARG A 335 -9.85 16.42 10.49
CA ARG A 335 -8.87 17.17 9.67
C ARG A 335 -9.48 18.07 8.58
N SER A 336 -10.78 18.01 8.38
CA SER A 336 -11.56 18.86 7.47
C SER A 336 -12.05 20.16 8.15
N SER A 337 -12.52 21.14 7.38
CA SER A 337 -13.12 22.37 7.95
C SER A 337 -14.43 22.11 8.68
N ALA A 338 -14.79 22.95 9.66
CA ALA A 338 -16.01 22.81 10.47
C ALA A 338 -17.30 22.62 9.62
N LYS A 339 -17.44 23.36 8.51
CA LYS A 339 -18.53 23.17 7.53
C LYS A 339 -18.59 21.75 6.96
N ARG A 340 -17.45 21.14 6.64
CA ARG A 340 -17.39 19.73 6.18
C ARG A 340 -17.69 18.75 7.32
N GLN A 341 -17.25 19.03 8.53
CA GLN A 341 -17.54 18.20 9.71
C GLN A 341 -19.06 18.14 9.97
N GLN A 342 -19.74 19.29 9.94
CA GLN A 342 -21.21 19.36 10.07
C GLN A 342 -21.93 18.66 8.91
N ASN A 343 -21.48 18.89 7.66
CA ASN A 343 -22.06 18.22 6.49
C ASN A 343 -21.93 16.69 6.59
N ALA A 344 -20.81 16.17 7.11
CA ALA A 344 -20.61 14.75 7.33
C ALA A 344 -21.59 14.20 8.37
N LEU A 345 -21.74 14.87 9.52
CA LEU A 345 -22.67 14.47 10.58
C LEU A 345 -24.12 14.39 10.05
N ASN A 346 -24.59 15.45 9.39
CA ASN A 346 -25.93 15.51 8.82
C ASN A 346 -26.16 14.39 7.79
N TYR A 347 -25.15 14.07 6.98
CA TYR A 347 -25.21 13.00 5.98
C TYR A 347 -25.34 11.62 6.60
N PHE A 348 -24.52 11.28 7.60
CA PHE A 348 -24.63 9.99 8.29
C PHE A 348 -25.96 9.84 9.04
N GLN A 349 -26.45 10.92 9.66
CA GLN A 349 -27.79 10.95 10.24
C GLN A 349 -28.89 10.70 9.20
N SER A 350 -28.80 11.28 7.99
CA SER A 350 -29.78 11.06 6.92
C SER A 350 -29.80 9.63 6.37
N LEU A 351 -28.67 8.92 6.46
CA LEU A 351 -28.59 7.49 6.13
C LEU A 351 -29.13 6.58 7.26
N GLY A 352 -29.37 7.13 8.45
CA GLY A 352 -29.71 6.38 9.66
C GLY A 352 -28.51 5.67 10.29
N VAL A 353 -27.30 6.18 10.08
CA VAL A 353 -26.09 5.75 10.77
C VAL A 353 -26.04 6.41 12.15
N GLU A 354 -25.90 5.62 13.19
CA GLU A 354 -25.70 6.08 14.56
C GLU A 354 -24.27 6.63 14.70
N VAL A 355 -24.12 7.86 15.21
CA VAL A 355 -22.80 8.52 15.34
C VAL A 355 -22.58 8.88 16.81
N VAL A 356 -21.62 8.20 17.45
CA VAL A 356 -21.19 8.47 18.82
C VAL A 356 -19.84 9.17 18.80
N LEU A 357 -19.78 10.35 19.43
CA LEU A 357 -18.62 11.24 19.47
C LEU A 357 -18.16 11.45 20.91
N ASN A 358 -16.91 11.86 21.10
CA ASN A 358 -16.24 11.93 22.41
C ASN A 358 -16.23 10.59 23.15
N GLU A 359 -16.14 9.49 22.41
CA GLU A 359 -16.14 8.13 22.94
C GLU A 359 -14.95 7.36 22.37
N LYS A 360 -13.92 7.15 23.20
CA LYS A 360 -12.75 6.36 22.83
C LYS A 360 -12.96 4.92 23.28
N ILE A 361 -12.86 3.95 22.37
CA ILE A 361 -12.73 2.55 22.78
C ILE A 361 -11.37 2.35 23.47
N VAL A 362 -11.41 1.85 24.71
CA VAL A 362 -10.24 1.66 25.60
C VAL A 362 -9.88 0.19 25.80
N ASP A 363 -10.86 -0.72 25.74
CA ASP A 363 -10.64 -2.17 25.69
C ASP A 363 -11.19 -2.71 24.36
N PHE A 364 -10.36 -3.47 23.65
CA PHE A 364 -10.64 -4.02 22.33
C PHE A 364 -10.84 -5.52 22.43
N ASP A 365 -11.96 -5.94 23.04
CA ASP A 365 -12.44 -7.31 23.10
C ASP A 365 -11.36 -8.37 23.38
N SER A 366 -10.55 -8.11 24.41
CA SER A 366 -9.37 -8.91 24.79
C SER A 366 -9.68 -10.40 25.10
N ALA A 367 -10.97 -10.78 25.15
CA ALA A 367 -11.46 -12.12 25.42
C ALA A 367 -12.30 -12.74 24.27
N ASN A 368 -12.31 -12.14 23.07
CA ASN A 368 -13.11 -12.59 21.91
C ASN A 368 -14.63 -12.74 22.21
N THR A 369 -15.17 -11.87 23.07
CA THR A 369 -16.57 -11.85 23.52
C THR A 369 -17.48 -10.95 22.67
N ASN A 370 -16.94 -10.31 21.63
CA ASN A 370 -17.57 -9.26 20.84
C ASN A 370 -18.06 -8.10 21.72
N SER A 371 -17.18 -7.61 22.60
CA SER A 371 -17.46 -6.54 23.57
C SER A 371 -16.34 -5.50 23.62
N TYR A 372 -16.69 -4.23 23.42
CA TYR A 372 -15.74 -3.10 23.37
C TYR A 372 -16.13 -2.05 24.42
N LEU A 373 -15.21 -1.73 25.33
CA LEU A 373 -15.45 -0.75 26.39
C LEU A 373 -15.11 0.66 25.87
N GLY A 374 -16.10 1.55 25.89
CA GLY A 374 -15.93 2.98 25.69
C GLY A 374 -15.43 3.69 26.95
N SER A 375 -14.68 4.76 26.76
CA SER A 375 -14.13 5.65 27.79
C SER A 375 -15.16 6.25 28.74
N ARG A 376 -16.45 6.30 28.37
CA ARG A 376 -17.57 6.76 29.20
C ARG A 376 -18.29 5.61 29.92
N GLY A 377 -17.71 4.40 29.93
CA GLY A 377 -18.27 3.19 30.52
C GLY A 377 -19.33 2.50 29.65
N THR A 378 -19.61 3.01 28.44
CA THR A 378 -20.54 2.38 27.49
C THR A 378 -19.93 1.09 26.93
N ILE A 379 -20.64 -0.03 27.03
CA ILE A 379 -20.22 -1.31 26.46
C ILE A 379 -20.91 -1.52 25.10
N TYR A 380 -20.12 -1.53 24.03
CA TYR A 380 -20.57 -1.86 22.69
C TYR A 380 -20.43 -3.37 22.48
N LYS A 381 -21.56 -4.08 22.35
CA LYS A 381 -21.55 -5.54 22.19
C LYS A 381 -22.64 -6.05 21.26
N GLY A 382 -22.46 -7.25 20.71
CA GLY A 382 -23.45 -7.89 19.84
C GLY A 382 -23.54 -7.29 18.44
N TYR A 383 -22.40 -6.82 17.91
CA TYR A 383 -22.29 -6.36 16.53
C TYR A 383 -21.85 -7.50 15.62
N ASP A 384 -22.59 -7.83 14.57
CA ASP A 384 -22.25 -8.95 13.68
C ASP A 384 -20.92 -8.74 12.93
N LYS A 385 -20.52 -7.48 12.71
CA LYS A 385 -19.20 -7.13 12.17
C LYS A 385 -18.64 -5.86 12.82
N VAL A 386 -17.33 -5.83 13.05
CA VAL A 386 -16.63 -4.68 13.64
C VAL A 386 -15.41 -4.32 12.79
N PHE A 387 -15.24 -3.02 12.52
CA PHE A 387 -14.11 -2.48 11.76
C PHE A 387 -13.33 -1.45 12.56
N LEU A 388 -12.00 -1.61 12.61
CA LEU A 388 -11.10 -0.66 13.24
C LEU A 388 -10.55 0.34 12.21
N ALA A 389 -10.98 1.60 12.31
CA ALA A 389 -10.54 2.73 11.49
C ALA A 389 -9.73 3.77 12.31
N THR A 390 -9.13 3.34 13.43
CA THR A 390 -8.48 4.18 14.46
C THR A 390 -7.12 4.79 14.08
N GLY A 391 -6.74 4.76 12.80
CA GLY A 391 -5.47 5.29 12.29
C GLY A 391 -4.41 4.22 11.99
N THR A 392 -3.23 4.67 11.59
CA THR A 392 -2.11 3.81 11.15
C THR A 392 -0.86 3.99 12.00
N SER A 393 -0.09 2.92 12.18
CA SER A 393 1.28 2.96 12.71
C SER A 393 2.30 2.94 11.56
N PRO A 394 3.36 3.77 11.56
CA PRO A 394 4.42 3.70 10.56
C PRO A 394 5.19 2.38 10.65
N CYS A 395 5.62 1.83 9.51
CA CYS A 395 6.42 0.60 9.46
C CYS A 395 7.91 0.96 9.37
N SER A 396 8.50 1.35 10.50
CA SER A 396 9.88 1.84 10.60
C SER A 396 10.84 0.86 11.29
N GLU A 397 10.46 -0.41 11.41
CA GLU A 397 11.20 -1.44 12.14
C GLU A 397 12.65 -1.59 11.63
N LEU A 398 12.85 -1.44 10.32
CA LEU A 398 14.17 -1.41 9.65
C LEU A 398 15.13 -0.31 10.17
N LEU A 399 14.60 0.75 10.79
CA LEU A 399 15.36 1.86 11.37
C LEU A 399 15.47 1.78 12.90
N GLN A 400 14.80 0.81 13.55
CA GLN A 400 14.77 0.68 15.01
C GLN A 400 15.73 -0.39 15.54
N ASP A 401 16.36 -1.18 14.66
CA ASP A 401 17.28 -2.25 15.07
C ASP A 401 18.61 -1.67 15.57
N GLY A 402 19.00 -2.02 16.81
CA GLY A 402 20.04 -1.35 17.59
C GLY A 402 21.49 -1.68 17.19
N GLY A 403 21.78 -1.73 15.89
CA GLY A 403 23.14 -1.94 15.37
C GLY A 403 24.00 -0.67 15.34
N ASP A 404 25.30 -0.85 15.08
CA ASP A 404 26.35 0.21 15.12
C ASP A 404 26.19 1.37 14.10
N ILE A 405 25.04 1.45 13.42
CA ILE A 405 24.79 2.34 12.29
C ILE A 405 24.13 3.65 12.73
N GLY A 406 23.42 3.68 13.86
CA GLY A 406 22.83 4.91 14.43
C GLY A 406 21.46 5.31 13.87
N PHE A 407 20.69 4.38 13.31
CA PHE A 407 19.39 4.70 12.68
C PHE A 407 18.24 4.91 13.68
N GLU A 408 18.37 4.44 14.92
CA GLU A 408 17.47 4.77 16.02
C GLU A 408 17.39 6.30 16.22
N SER A 409 18.53 6.98 16.05
CA SER A 409 18.62 8.44 16.03
C SER A 409 17.87 9.10 14.87
N CYS A 410 17.40 8.35 13.86
CA CYS A 410 16.61 8.84 12.71
C CYS A 410 15.10 8.60 12.84
N VAL A 411 14.60 8.04 13.94
CA VAL A 411 13.17 7.83 14.19
C VAL A 411 12.64 8.94 15.11
N ASP A 412 11.38 9.36 14.96
CA ASP A 412 10.71 10.27 15.90
C ASP A 412 9.93 9.51 16.98
N HIS A 413 9.46 10.22 18.01
CA HIS A 413 8.75 9.59 19.14
C HIS A 413 7.33 9.07 18.79
N TRP A 414 6.89 9.19 17.53
CA TRP A 414 5.70 8.53 16.98
C TRP A 414 6.07 7.34 16.07
N GLY A 415 7.35 6.92 16.07
CA GLY A 415 7.86 5.83 15.24
C GLY A 415 8.07 6.21 13.77
N ARG A 416 8.09 7.50 13.40
CA ARG A 416 8.21 7.90 11.99
C ARG A 416 9.66 8.14 11.60
N ALA A 417 10.03 7.78 10.37
CA ALA A 417 11.34 8.11 9.81
C ALA A 417 11.48 9.63 9.66
N ARG A 418 12.51 10.21 10.28
CA ARG A 418 12.84 11.63 10.12
C ARG A 418 13.59 11.84 8.81
N VAL A 419 13.16 12.85 8.05
CA VAL A 419 13.77 13.18 6.76
C VAL A 419 14.07 14.67 6.64
N LYS A 420 15.16 14.97 5.93
CA LYS A 420 15.49 16.33 5.47
C LYS A 420 14.40 16.78 4.46
N PRO A 421 14.23 18.09 4.16
CA PRO A 421 13.29 18.55 3.13
C PRO A 421 13.51 17.96 1.72
N THR A 422 14.68 17.36 1.49
CA THR A 422 15.10 16.62 0.29
C THR A 422 14.64 15.16 0.26
N LEU A 423 13.94 14.70 1.30
CA LEU A 423 13.52 13.32 1.56
C LEU A 423 14.67 12.31 1.76
N GLN A 424 15.90 12.80 1.91
CA GLN A 424 17.00 12.02 2.47
C GLN A 424 16.72 11.75 3.95
N LEU A 425 17.10 10.59 4.45
CA LEU A 425 17.01 10.27 5.88
C LEU A 425 17.80 11.31 6.69
N ASP A 426 17.27 11.72 7.83
CA ASP A 426 17.89 12.69 8.74
C ASP A 426 19.03 12.04 9.54
N HIS A 427 20.05 11.58 8.83
CA HIS A 427 21.29 11.04 9.37
C HIS A 427 22.48 11.94 9.04
N TRP A 428 23.48 11.95 9.91
CA TRP A 428 24.70 12.76 9.77
C TRP A 428 25.67 12.20 8.71
N LYS A 429 25.60 10.89 8.42
CA LYS A 429 26.54 10.18 7.54
C LYS A 429 25.98 9.71 6.19
N TYR A 430 24.69 9.35 6.12
CA TYR A 430 24.15 8.53 5.02
C TYR A 430 23.22 9.30 4.09
N ASP A 431 23.78 10.26 3.36
CA ASP A 431 23.03 11.10 2.42
C ASP A 431 22.46 10.35 1.20
N HIS A 432 22.89 9.11 0.92
CA HIS A 432 22.39 8.27 -0.18
C HIS A 432 21.14 7.44 0.18
N ILE A 433 20.65 7.56 1.42
CA ILE A 433 19.45 6.89 1.91
C ILE A 433 18.28 7.89 1.97
N PHE A 434 17.13 7.48 1.43
CA PHE A 434 15.90 8.24 1.36
C PHE A 434 14.75 7.52 2.07
N ALA A 435 13.75 8.26 2.53
CA ALA A 435 12.48 7.68 2.97
C ALA A 435 11.28 8.51 2.47
N GLY A 436 10.13 7.88 2.19
CA GLY A 436 8.97 8.57 1.63
C GLY A 436 7.63 7.87 1.81
N GLY A 437 6.55 8.64 1.82
CA GLY A 437 5.18 8.16 2.07
C GLY A 437 4.84 8.10 3.56
N ASP A 438 3.96 7.18 3.95
CA ASP A 438 3.37 7.13 5.30
C ASP A 438 4.38 6.90 6.43
N ILE A 439 5.55 6.32 6.14
CA ILE A 439 6.62 6.09 7.13
C ILE A 439 7.20 7.41 7.68
N THR A 440 7.18 8.51 6.92
CA THR A 440 7.96 9.71 7.25
C THR A 440 7.24 10.70 8.16
N ASN A 441 8.02 11.48 8.91
CA ASN A 441 7.54 12.61 9.71
C ASN A 441 7.18 13.88 8.90
N VAL A 442 7.16 13.80 7.55
CA VAL A 442 6.78 14.92 6.68
C VAL A 442 5.38 15.43 7.05
N VAL A 443 5.27 16.75 7.28
CA VAL A 443 4.02 17.43 7.67
C VAL A 443 3.09 17.56 6.47
N GLU A 444 2.31 16.50 6.23
CA GLU A 444 1.39 16.36 5.10
C GLU A 444 0.18 15.49 5.47
N GLU A 445 -0.88 15.55 4.68
CA GLU A 445 -1.94 14.55 4.70
C GLU A 445 -1.44 13.28 3.99
N LYS A 446 -1.18 12.24 4.78
CA LYS A 446 -0.73 10.93 4.31
C LYS A 446 -1.78 10.30 3.36
N THR A 447 -1.47 10.33 2.07
CA THR A 447 -2.33 9.91 0.96
C THR A 447 -1.48 9.28 -0.14
N GLY A 448 -2.07 8.43 -0.98
CA GLY A 448 -1.39 7.86 -2.15
C GLY A 448 -0.82 8.94 -3.10
N TYR A 449 -1.50 10.09 -3.21
CA TYR A 449 -1.00 11.26 -3.95
C TYR A 449 0.26 11.87 -3.29
N ALA A 450 0.24 12.15 -1.99
CA ALA A 450 1.41 12.66 -1.27
C ALA A 450 2.62 11.71 -1.38
N ALA A 451 2.39 10.41 -1.21
CA ALA A 451 3.37 9.35 -1.41
C ALA A 451 3.93 9.31 -2.85
N THR A 452 3.07 9.53 -3.86
CA THR A 452 3.50 9.67 -5.27
C THR A 452 4.38 10.91 -5.48
N LEU A 453 4.03 12.07 -4.90
CA LEU A 453 4.86 13.27 -4.96
C LEU A 453 6.23 13.07 -4.30
N ALA A 454 6.27 12.36 -3.16
CA ALA A 454 7.50 11.96 -2.49
C ALA A 454 8.37 11.07 -3.40
N GLY A 455 7.77 10.07 -4.05
CA GLY A 455 8.46 9.18 -4.99
C GLY A 455 9.07 9.93 -6.20
N VAL A 456 8.33 10.88 -6.79
CA VAL A 456 8.87 11.76 -7.85
C VAL A 456 10.04 12.60 -7.34
N CYS A 457 9.96 13.13 -6.11
CA CYS A 457 11.03 13.92 -5.50
C CYS A 457 12.30 13.08 -5.27
N ILE A 458 12.17 11.91 -4.65
CA ILE A 458 13.29 10.97 -4.39
C ILE A 458 13.96 10.54 -5.70
N ALA A 459 13.20 10.10 -6.70
CA ALA A 459 13.76 9.69 -8.00
C ALA A 459 14.48 10.84 -8.72
N ARG A 460 14.02 12.10 -8.56
CA ARG A 460 14.74 13.28 -9.06
C ARG A 460 16.03 13.53 -8.30
N ASN A 461 16.05 13.32 -6.99
CA ASN A 461 17.21 13.59 -6.14
C ASN A 461 18.31 12.56 -6.38
N ILE A 462 17.98 11.26 -6.51
CA ILE A 462 18.91 10.22 -6.99
C ILE A 462 19.48 10.61 -8.36
N CYS A 463 18.63 10.98 -9.32
CA CYS A 463 19.06 11.46 -10.66
C CYS A 463 19.91 12.75 -10.65
N ARG A 464 19.92 13.52 -9.55
CA ARG A 464 20.71 14.75 -9.39
C ARG A 464 22.04 14.48 -8.72
N MET A 465 22.06 13.67 -7.67
CA MET A 465 23.27 13.22 -7.01
C MET A 465 24.18 12.45 -7.99
N GLU A 466 23.60 11.61 -8.85
CA GLU A 466 24.30 10.97 -9.97
C GLU A 466 24.89 11.94 -11.02
N LYS A 467 24.51 13.21 -11.00
CA LYS A 467 25.06 14.28 -11.84
C LYS A 467 26.00 15.21 -11.08
N GLY A 468 26.38 14.86 -9.84
CA GLY A 468 27.13 15.75 -8.94
C GLY A 468 26.35 17.01 -8.57
N LYS A 469 25.01 17.00 -8.61
CA LYS A 469 24.16 18.16 -8.32
C LYS A 469 23.47 17.98 -6.96
N PRO A 470 23.37 19.04 -6.15
CA PRO A 470 22.73 18.96 -4.84
C PRO A 470 21.25 18.55 -4.99
N PRO A 471 20.68 17.80 -4.05
CA PRO A 471 19.27 17.41 -4.07
C PRO A 471 18.32 18.64 -3.99
N LEU A 472 17.03 18.40 -4.25
CA LEU A 472 15.97 19.41 -4.23
C LEU A 472 15.05 19.19 -3.03
N ASN A 473 14.65 20.27 -2.38
CA ASN A 473 13.56 20.22 -1.41
C ASN A 473 12.24 19.89 -2.12
N GLN A 474 11.38 19.10 -1.49
CA GLN A 474 10.01 18.87 -1.94
C GLN A 474 9.26 20.21 -2.03
N GLY A 475 8.58 20.46 -3.14
CA GLY A 475 7.99 21.77 -3.48
C GLY A 475 8.90 22.76 -4.20
N SER A 476 10.17 22.42 -4.45
CA SER A 476 11.11 23.28 -5.18
C SER A 476 11.42 22.80 -6.60
N LYS A 477 11.72 23.76 -7.49
CA LYS A 477 12.33 23.55 -8.83
C LYS A 477 11.66 22.42 -9.65
N GLY A 478 10.32 22.41 -9.66
CA GLY A 478 9.49 21.47 -10.41
C GLY A 478 9.16 20.16 -9.69
N THR A 479 9.52 20.00 -8.42
CA THR A 479 8.81 19.09 -7.50
C THR A 479 7.59 19.82 -6.94
N LEU A 480 6.53 19.09 -6.58
CA LEU A 480 5.35 19.66 -5.93
C LEU A 480 5.48 19.57 -4.39
N PRO A 481 4.89 20.52 -3.64
CA PRO A 481 4.97 20.54 -2.19
C PRO A 481 4.14 19.42 -1.57
N ALA A 482 4.52 19.01 -0.37
CA ALA A 482 3.76 18.07 0.44
C ALA A 482 2.37 18.67 0.77
N PRO A 483 1.26 17.97 0.48
CA PRO A 483 -0.09 18.53 0.63
C PRO A 483 -0.48 18.58 2.12
N LYS A 484 -0.54 19.78 2.71
CA LYS A 484 -0.91 19.99 4.13
C LYS A 484 -2.39 19.73 4.46
N LYS A 485 -3.22 19.48 3.45
CA LYS A 485 -4.64 19.14 3.56
C LYS A 485 -4.91 17.97 2.61
N PRO A 486 -5.95 17.16 2.86
CA PRO A 486 -6.47 16.26 1.83
C PRO A 486 -6.76 17.01 0.53
N LEU A 487 -6.72 16.33 -0.63
CA LEU A 487 -6.98 16.97 -1.95
C LEU A 487 -8.28 17.80 -1.97
N HIS A 488 -9.27 17.40 -1.18
CA HIS A 488 -10.58 18.04 -1.07
C HIS A 488 -10.65 19.27 -0.16
N GLY A 489 -9.56 19.60 0.54
CA GLY A 489 -9.37 20.83 1.28
C GLY A 489 -8.75 21.97 0.44
N VAL A 490 -8.50 21.72 -0.86
CA VAL A 490 -7.97 22.70 -1.82
C VAL A 490 -9.13 23.30 -2.64
N GLU A 491 -9.76 24.34 -2.11
CA GLU A 491 -11.00 24.90 -2.69
C GLU A 491 -10.77 25.78 -3.94
N SER A 492 -9.55 26.28 -4.14
CA SER A 492 -9.21 27.23 -5.21
C SER A 492 -8.92 26.57 -6.56
N ASN A 493 -7.94 25.65 -6.64
CA ASN A 493 -7.31 25.26 -7.92
C ASN A 493 -7.40 23.75 -8.29
N GLY A 494 -8.43 23.06 -7.80
CA GLY A 494 -8.83 21.73 -8.30
C GLY A 494 -8.11 20.55 -7.65
N GLY A 495 -8.84 19.44 -7.53
CA GLY A 495 -8.24 18.12 -7.34
C GLY A 495 -7.62 17.60 -8.65
N MET A 496 -7.22 16.33 -8.65
CA MET A 496 -6.98 15.63 -9.92
C MET A 496 -8.30 15.57 -10.72
N GLY A 497 -8.20 15.51 -12.04
CA GLY A 497 -9.33 15.79 -12.95
C GLY A 497 -9.53 17.29 -13.27
N ARG A 498 -9.01 17.75 -14.41
CA ARG A 498 -9.22 19.12 -14.96
C ARG A 498 -10.63 19.32 -15.54
N ARG A 499 -11.68 19.19 -14.74
CA ARG A 499 -13.04 19.61 -15.10
C ARG A 499 -13.59 20.62 -14.09
N GLN A 500 -14.13 21.71 -14.61
CA GLN A 500 -14.61 22.84 -13.80
C GLN A 500 -15.92 22.46 -13.10
N LEU A 501 -15.81 21.97 -11.85
CA LEU A 501 -16.98 21.70 -11.01
C LEU A 501 -17.68 23.02 -10.65
N SER A 502 -19.01 23.08 -10.82
CA SER A 502 -19.82 24.23 -10.41
C SER A 502 -19.72 24.49 -8.91
N ALA A 503 -19.98 25.73 -8.46
CA ALA A 503 -19.86 26.12 -7.05
C ALA A 503 -20.68 25.22 -6.10
N PHE A 504 -21.86 24.77 -6.56
CA PHE A 504 -22.69 23.78 -5.88
C PHE A 504 -21.96 22.42 -5.73
N LYS A 505 -21.39 21.89 -6.82
CA LYS A 505 -20.62 20.62 -6.82
C LYS A 505 -19.31 20.70 -6.03
N LYS A 506 -18.68 21.88 -5.93
CA LYS A 506 -17.50 22.10 -5.06
C LYS A 506 -17.82 21.93 -3.57
N THR A 507 -19.00 22.38 -3.14
CA THR A 507 -19.39 22.48 -1.72
C THR A 507 -19.73 21.11 -1.08
N PHE A 508 -20.23 20.16 -1.87
CA PHE A 508 -20.70 18.85 -1.40
C PHE A 508 -19.84 17.67 -1.85
N SER A 509 -18.67 17.95 -2.43
CA SER A 509 -17.92 16.98 -3.23
C SER A 509 -17.77 15.62 -2.54
N PHE A 510 -17.15 15.54 -1.37
CA PHE A 510 -16.87 14.28 -0.66
C PHE A 510 -18.09 13.43 -0.24
N LEU A 511 -19.30 14.03 -0.21
CA LEU A 511 -20.61 13.44 0.13
C LEU A 511 -21.37 12.71 -0.99
N ASN A 512 -20.94 12.83 -2.26
CA ASN A 512 -21.84 12.68 -3.42
C ASN A 512 -21.38 11.60 -4.42
N PRO A 513 -22.27 10.99 -5.23
CA PRO A 513 -21.89 10.16 -6.38
C PRO A 513 -20.87 10.80 -7.34
N THR A 514 -20.82 12.13 -7.41
CA THR A 514 -19.77 12.89 -8.13
C THR A 514 -18.36 12.59 -7.60
N TRP A 515 -18.20 12.21 -6.33
CA TRP A 515 -16.92 11.76 -5.76
C TRP A 515 -16.64 10.28 -5.97
N ALA A 516 -17.66 9.42 -5.99
CA ALA A 516 -17.47 8.06 -6.47
C ALA A 516 -16.97 8.10 -7.93
N ALA A 517 -17.52 8.99 -8.76
CA ALA A 517 -17.02 9.27 -10.10
C ALA A 517 -15.61 9.88 -10.10
N LEU A 518 -15.31 10.91 -9.30
CA LEU A 518 -13.98 11.52 -9.28
C LEU A 518 -12.90 10.56 -8.78
N LYS A 519 -13.17 9.80 -7.71
CA LYS A 519 -12.32 8.70 -7.26
C LYS A 519 -12.15 7.65 -8.34
N TYR A 520 -13.22 7.22 -9.00
CA TYR A 520 -13.13 6.26 -10.09
C TYR A 520 -12.32 6.78 -11.28
N PHE A 521 -12.38 8.07 -11.59
CA PHE A 521 -11.51 8.69 -12.60
C PHE A 521 -10.05 8.77 -12.13
N ASP A 522 -9.79 9.20 -10.90
CA ASP A 522 -8.44 9.26 -10.32
C ASP A 522 -7.83 7.85 -10.17
N GLU A 523 -8.64 6.86 -9.80
CA GLU A 523 -8.32 5.42 -9.68
C GLU A 523 -8.04 4.83 -11.07
N LYS A 524 -8.90 5.09 -12.06
CA LYS A 524 -8.69 4.62 -13.44
C LYS A 524 -7.48 5.28 -14.09
N GLU A 525 -7.32 6.59 -14.01
CA GLU A 525 -6.13 7.29 -14.53
C GLU A 525 -4.86 6.79 -13.80
N PHE A 526 -4.93 6.57 -12.48
CA PHE A 526 -3.81 6.02 -11.72
C PHE A 526 -3.50 4.57 -12.11
N LEU A 527 -4.49 3.68 -12.25
CA LEU A 527 -4.30 2.29 -12.67
C LEU A 527 -3.77 2.22 -14.11
N GLU A 528 -4.30 3.02 -15.04
CA GLU A 528 -3.76 3.15 -16.40
C GLU A 528 -2.31 3.66 -16.38
N ILE A 529 -1.96 4.58 -15.48
CA ILE A 529 -0.56 5.03 -15.27
C ILE A 529 0.32 3.89 -14.73
N VAL A 530 -0.20 3.07 -13.81
CA VAL A 530 0.51 1.96 -13.17
C VAL A 530 0.73 0.80 -14.15
N GLN A 531 -0.26 0.51 -15.00
CA GLN A 531 -0.22 -0.51 -16.05
C GLN A 531 0.56 -0.05 -17.29
N GLY A 532 0.89 1.25 -17.39
CA GLY A 532 1.63 1.83 -18.51
C GLY A 532 0.76 2.18 -19.73
N GLU A 533 -0.57 2.08 -19.60
CA GLU A 533 -1.57 2.38 -20.62
C GLU A 533 -1.80 3.89 -20.78
N ALA A 534 -1.68 4.68 -19.70
CA ALA A 534 -1.81 6.14 -19.73
C ALA A 534 -0.48 6.88 -19.58
N ARG A 535 -0.33 7.96 -20.36
CA ARG A 535 0.76 8.93 -20.21
C ARG A 535 0.42 9.96 -19.13
N VAL A 536 1.04 9.84 -17.96
CA VAL A 536 0.97 10.82 -16.84
C VAL A 536 0.93 12.26 -17.36
N VAL A 537 -0.17 12.98 -17.09
CA VAL A 537 -0.28 14.41 -17.42
C VAL A 537 0.82 15.17 -16.70
N LYS A 538 1.72 15.82 -17.47
CA LYS A 538 3.00 16.42 -17.01
C LYS A 538 2.91 17.40 -15.83
N THR A 539 1.72 17.85 -15.45
CA THR A 539 1.49 18.80 -14.35
C THR A 539 1.01 18.18 -13.04
N ALA A 540 0.41 16.98 -13.04
CA ALA A 540 -0.30 16.45 -11.87
C ALA A 540 0.64 16.04 -10.71
N VAL A 541 1.79 15.45 -11.02
CA VAL A 541 2.76 14.94 -10.01
C VAL A 541 4.11 15.67 -10.04
N GLY A 542 4.17 16.82 -10.72
CA GLY A 542 5.40 17.55 -10.98
C GLY A 542 6.26 16.95 -12.10
N LYS A 543 7.45 17.52 -12.28
CA LYS A 543 8.34 17.24 -13.42
C LYS A 543 9.16 15.97 -13.18
N LYS A 544 8.95 14.89 -13.93
CA LYS A 544 9.84 13.71 -13.92
C LYS A 544 11.32 14.09 -14.25
N PRO A 545 12.33 13.34 -13.76
CA PRO A 545 13.73 13.57 -14.13
C PRO A 545 13.97 13.27 -15.63
N LYS A 546 15.05 13.84 -16.20
CA LYS A 546 15.52 13.43 -17.54
C LYS A 546 16.18 12.05 -17.44
N ILE A 547 15.90 11.16 -18.40
CA ILE A 547 16.51 9.83 -18.53
C ILE A 547 18.05 9.93 -18.47
N LEU A 548 18.69 8.98 -17.79
CA LEU A 548 20.13 8.88 -17.65
C LEU A 548 20.68 7.66 -18.42
N GLY A 549 21.67 7.90 -19.28
CA GLY A 549 22.44 6.83 -19.93
C GLY A 549 23.53 6.25 -19.02
N LEU A 550 24.16 5.18 -19.49
CA LEU A 550 25.37 4.62 -18.84
C LEU A 550 26.51 5.65 -18.84
N SER A 551 27.31 5.65 -17.78
CA SER A 551 28.54 6.45 -17.74
C SER A 551 29.64 5.77 -18.56
N GLY A 552 30.42 6.54 -19.33
CA GLY A 552 31.62 6.05 -20.00
C GLY A 552 31.50 5.66 -21.48
N LYS A 553 30.40 5.98 -22.17
CA LYS A 553 30.42 6.06 -23.65
C LYS A 553 30.76 7.50 -24.09
N PRO A 554 31.86 7.74 -24.81
CA PRO A 554 32.00 8.94 -25.62
C PRO A 554 30.86 9.01 -26.65
N GLU A 555 30.54 10.22 -27.15
CA GLU A 555 29.69 10.39 -28.33
C GLU A 555 30.42 9.91 -29.60
N LEU A 556 30.61 8.59 -29.76
CA LEU A 556 30.89 8.03 -31.09
C LEU A 556 29.56 7.89 -31.86
N PHE A 557 29.58 8.30 -33.12
CA PHE A 557 28.43 8.48 -34.02
C PHE A 557 27.49 9.64 -33.71
N LYS A 558 28.06 10.86 -33.68
CA LYS A 558 27.48 11.97 -34.45
C LYS A 558 27.89 11.86 -35.92
N SER A 559 27.31 10.90 -36.65
CA SER A 559 27.36 10.93 -38.12
C SER A 559 26.50 12.09 -38.61
N LYS A 560 27.14 13.13 -39.15
CA LYS A 560 26.47 14.24 -39.84
C LYS A 560 25.89 13.75 -41.17
N GLU A 561 24.74 13.10 -41.15
CA GLU A 561 23.96 12.86 -42.37
C GLU A 561 22.50 12.56 -42.04
N GLN A 562 21.72 13.64 -41.89
CA GLN A 562 20.27 13.73 -42.13
C GLN A 562 19.80 15.18 -41.89
N GLN A 563 20.10 16.04 -42.85
CA GLN A 563 19.30 17.24 -43.09
C GLN A 563 18.58 17.08 -44.43
N LYS A 564 17.36 17.63 -44.51
CA LYS A 564 16.42 17.61 -45.65
C LYS A 564 15.81 16.24 -45.98
N GLN A 565 14.60 16.03 -45.44
CA GLN A 565 13.41 15.80 -46.27
C GLN A 565 12.18 16.30 -45.50
N GLN A 566 11.50 17.31 -46.07
CA GLN A 566 10.14 17.69 -45.68
C GLN A 566 9.16 16.84 -46.49
N PRO A 567 8.03 16.39 -45.94
CA PRO A 567 6.99 15.74 -46.73
C PRO A 567 6.22 16.79 -47.54
N VAL A 568 6.26 16.65 -48.87
CA VAL A 568 5.39 17.35 -49.82
C VAL A 568 4.03 16.64 -49.87
N PRO A 569 2.89 17.34 -49.98
CA PRO A 569 1.59 16.68 -50.10
C PRO A 569 1.42 16.00 -51.46
N LEU A 570 0.99 14.74 -51.47
CA LEU A 570 0.64 14.03 -52.71
C LEU A 570 -0.85 14.22 -53.01
N THR A 571 -1.13 14.93 -54.09
CA THR A 571 -2.47 15.10 -54.67
C THR A 571 -2.86 13.91 -55.55
N SER A 572 -4.07 13.40 -55.33
CA SER A 572 -4.97 12.75 -56.30
C SER A 572 -4.39 12.09 -57.55
N PHE A 573 -4.57 10.76 -57.65
CA PHE A 573 -4.95 10.11 -58.92
C PHE A 573 -6.02 9.05 -58.63
N GLU A 574 -7.05 9.01 -59.48
CA GLU A 574 -8.18 8.10 -59.34
C GLU A 574 -7.92 6.71 -59.95
N SER A 575 -8.71 5.76 -59.43
CA SER A 575 -9.14 4.40 -59.86
C SER A 575 -9.01 3.95 -61.34
N PRO A 576 -9.35 2.69 -61.75
CA PRO A 576 -10.12 1.68 -60.99
C PRO A 576 -9.73 0.17 -61.18
N ILE A 577 -10.58 -0.69 -60.59
CA ILE A 577 -10.97 -2.06 -61.01
C ILE A 577 -10.44 -3.27 -60.20
N SER A 578 -11.39 -3.87 -59.44
CA SER A 578 -11.51 -5.30 -59.06
C SER A 578 -10.58 -5.87 -57.97
N ARG A 579 -10.99 -6.83 -57.12
CA ARG A 579 -12.32 -7.44 -56.83
C ARG A 579 -12.29 -8.22 -55.49
N ILE A 580 -13.49 -8.62 -55.03
CA ILE A 580 -13.82 -9.70 -54.06
C ILE A 580 -13.89 -9.31 -52.57
N LEU A 581 -15.00 -9.77 -51.96
CA LEU A 581 -15.42 -9.59 -50.57
C LEU A 581 -14.80 -10.65 -49.65
N PHE A 582 -14.85 -10.42 -48.32
CA PHE A 582 -15.74 -11.20 -47.45
C PHE A 582 -16.05 -10.49 -46.11
N HIS A 583 -17.18 -10.86 -45.50
CA HIS A 583 -17.85 -10.12 -44.42
C HIS A 583 -17.16 -10.16 -43.05
N LYS A 584 -17.39 -9.12 -42.25
CA LYS A 584 -17.73 -9.27 -40.81
C LYS A 584 -19.11 -8.69 -40.56
N THR A 585 -20.03 -9.54 -40.09
CA THR A 585 -21.37 -9.17 -39.67
C THR A 585 -21.34 -8.49 -38.30
N SER A 586 -22.10 -7.39 -38.18
CA SER A 586 -22.47 -6.80 -36.90
C SER A 586 -23.98 -6.89 -36.78
N THR A 587 -24.49 -7.48 -35.70
CA THR A 587 -25.92 -7.57 -35.40
C THR A 587 -26.28 -6.53 -34.35
N THR A 588 -26.84 -5.41 -34.80
CA THR A 588 -27.63 -4.50 -33.97
C THR A 588 -29.01 -5.09 -33.72
N ASN A 589 -29.57 -4.89 -32.52
CA ASN A 589 -31.01 -4.96 -32.28
C ASN A 589 -31.54 -3.57 -31.88
N LEU A 590 -32.75 -3.28 -32.33
CA LEU A 590 -33.37 -1.95 -32.36
C LEU A 590 -34.51 -1.82 -31.35
N SER A 591 -34.65 -0.62 -30.77
CA SER A 591 -35.93 0.06 -30.54
C SER A 591 -35.63 1.48 -30.02
N GLY A 592 -36.16 2.60 -30.54
CA GLY A 592 -37.13 2.79 -31.62
C GLY A 592 -38.40 3.48 -31.14
N SER A 593 -38.44 4.82 -31.17
CA SER A 593 -39.67 5.63 -31.29
C SER A 593 -39.33 7.10 -31.58
N ASP A 594 -39.99 7.69 -32.57
CA ASP A 594 -39.67 8.96 -33.20
C ASP A 594 -40.25 10.22 -32.50
N VAL A 595 -39.94 11.42 -33.04
CA VAL A 595 -40.91 12.43 -33.57
C VAL A 595 -40.22 13.82 -33.74
N ILE A 596 -39.98 14.23 -35.01
CA ILE A 596 -40.45 15.48 -35.71
C ILE A 596 -40.41 16.81 -34.89
N SER A 597 -39.91 17.99 -35.33
CA SER A 597 -39.58 18.57 -36.67
C SER A 597 -38.69 19.85 -36.60
N ASN A 598 -38.02 20.17 -37.72
CA ASN A 598 -37.75 21.49 -38.36
C ASN A 598 -38.09 22.79 -37.57
N SER A 599 -37.24 23.82 -37.61
CA SER A 599 -37.12 24.70 -38.79
C SER A 599 -35.85 25.58 -38.86
N ASN A 600 -35.60 26.13 -40.06
CA ASN A 600 -34.44 26.97 -40.42
C ASN A 600 -34.52 28.40 -39.86
N PHE A 601 -33.38 29.11 -39.77
CA PHE A 601 -33.19 30.40 -40.48
C PHE A 601 -31.70 30.77 -40.61
N SER A 602 -31.34 31.36 -41.76
CA SER A 602 -30.08 32.11 -41.98
C SER A 602 -30.23 33.55 -41.40
N MET A 603 -29.28 34.49 -41.45
CA MET A 603 -28.12 34.74 -42.32
C MET A 603 -27.21 35.80 -41.63
N ASN A 604 -25.97 35.99 -42.13
CA ASN A 604 -25.06 37.16 -42.07
C ASN A 604 -25.25 38.26 -40.98
N ASP A 605 -24.20 38.77 -40.33
CA ASP A 605 -23.23 39.69 -40.96
C ASP A 605 -21.85 39.78 -40.25
N THR A 606 -20.92 40.48 -40.90
CA THR A 606 -19.49 40.63 -40.58
C THR A 606 -19.12 41.96 -39.87
N GLU A 607 -17.83 42.08 -39.51
CA GLU A 607 -17.13 43.29 -39.03
C GLU A 607 -17.39 43.66 -37.54
N SER A 608 -16.44 44.24 -36.78
CA SER A 608 -15.09 44.74 -37.07
C SER A 608 -14.13 44.58 -35.87
N GLU A 609 -12.82 44.68 -36.11
CA GLU A 609 -11.80 44.87 -35.07
C GLU A 609 -11.89 46.27 -34.45
N PHE A 610 -11.49 46.45 -33.18
CA PHE A 610 -10.49 47.50 -32.83
C PHE A 610 -9.91 47.32 -31.41
N ASN A 611 -8.65 47.78 -31.27
CA ASN A 611 -7.93 47.86 -29.99
C ASN A 611 -8.55 48.88 -29.02
N SER A 612 -8.34 48.73 -27.70
CA SER A 612 -7.42 49.64 -26.96
C SER A 612 -7.38 49.43 -25.43
N THR A 613 -6.19 49.65 -24.88
CA THR A 613 -5.85 50.21 -23.54
C THR A 613 -6.72 49.90 -22.31
N CYS A 614 -6.09 49.26 -21.32
CA CYS A 614 -6.41 49.53 -19.91
C CYS A 614 -5.47 50.63 -19.39
N VAL A 615 -6.05 51.72 -18.88
CA VAL A 615 -5.36 52.82 -18.22
C VAL A 615 -5.07 52.46 -16.76
N SER A 616 -3.91 52.89 -16.27
CA SER A 616 -3.53 52.88 -14.85
C SER A 616 -4.05 54.14 -14.16
N ASP A 617 -4.54 54.01 -12.93
CA ASP A 617 -4.54 55.12 -11.97
C ASP A 617 -4.30 54.60 -10.54
N ASN A 618 -3.72 55.45 -9.71
CA ASN A 618 -3.20 55.16 -8.37
C ASN A 618 -4.21 55.53 -7.26
N GLU A 619 -3.74 55.28 -6.03
CA GLU A 619 -4.08 55.92 -4.74
C GLU A 619 -5.14 55.20 -3.87
N SER A 620 -5.01 55.16 -2.53
CA SER A 620 -4.01 55.74 -1.60
C SER A 620 -3.95 54.97 -0.25
N ASP A 621 -2.95 55.30 0.57
CA ASP A 621 -2.72 54.76 1.92
C ASP A 621 -3.82 55.08 2.94
N HIS A 622 -3.97 54.20 3.95
CA HIS A 622 -4.29 54.62 5.31
C HIS A 622 -3.66 53.70 6.37
N THR A 623 -2.80 54.29 7.21
CA THR A 623 -2.24 53.72 8.45
C THR A 623 -2.62 54.60 9.64
N TYR A 624 -3.06 54.02 10.75
CA TYR A 624 -2.89 54.44 12.16
C TYR A 624 -3.45 53.26 13.01
N ASP A 625 -2.64 52.51 13.77
CA ASP A 625 -2.06 52.78 15.10
C ASP A 625 -3.08 52.90 16.23
N ASP A 626 -2.89 52.08 17.29
CA ASP A 626 -3.05 52.57 18.67
C ASP A 626 -2.20 51.75 19.67
N ASP A 627 -1.61 52.45 20.64
CA ASP A 627 -0.76 51.97 21.75
C ASP A 627 -1.37 52.58 23.05
N ASN A 628 -0.77 52.76 24.22
CA ASN A 628 0.43 52.26 24.87
C ASN A 628 0.06 52.01 26.33
N TYR A 629 0.58 50.96 26.96
CA TYR A 629 0.85 51.09 28.40
C TYR A 629 2.14 50.40 28.84
N LYS A 630 3.15 51.22 29.18
CA LYS A 630 4.43 50.83 29.81
C LYS A 630 4.61 51.52 31.15
N GLY A 631 5.24 50.81 32.09
CA GLY A 631 5.86 51.37 33.30
C GLY A 631 5.38 50.70 34.60
N LYS A 632 6.22 50.49 35.63
CA LYS A 632 7.65 50.78 35.81
C LYS A 632 8.31 49.77 36.77
N THR A 633 9.64 49.73 36.68
CA THR A 633 10.64 48.98 37.48
C THR A 633 10.54 49.14 39.01
N ILE A 634 10.95 48.11 39.77
CA ILE A 634 11.84 48.21 40.97
C ILE A 634 12.56 46.87 41.22
N GLN A 635 13.80 46.92 41.73
CA GLN A 635 14.66 45.77 42.06
C GLN A 635 14.61 45.43 43.57
N ARG A 636 14.83 44.16 43.98
CA ARG A 636 16.02 43.70 44.79
C ARG A 636 15.88 42.31 45.47
N PHE A 637 16.92 41.48 45.28
CA PHE A 637 17.57 40.50 46.19
C PHE A 637 16.80 39.50 47.09
N LEU A 638 17.01 38.19 46.85
CA LEU A 638 17.74 37.17 47.66
C LEU A 638 17.33 35.76 47.14
N LYS A 639 18.18 34.90 46.56
CA LYS A 639 19.28 34.03 47.06
C LYS A 639 18.83 32.70 47.72
N HIS A 640 19.27 31.57 47.14
CA HIS A 640 19.32 30.20 47.68
C HIS A 640 17.97 29.48 47.98
N ASP A 641 17.80 28.16 47.88
CA ASP A 641 18.75 27.06 47.59
C ASP A 641 18.15 25.92 46.74
N SER A 642 19.01 25.02 46.28
CA SER A 642 18.68 23.77 45.56
C SER A 642 18.17 22.66 46.47
N LEU A 643 17.42 21.68 45.92
CA LEU A 643 17.44 20.27 46.38
C LEU A 643 16.74 19.33 45.37
N GLN A 644 17.33 18.15 45.15
CA GLN A 644 16.72 17.02 44.43
C GLN A 644 16.00 16.08 45.41
N PRO A 645 14.98 15.31 44.98
CA PRO A 645 14.53 14.12 45.70
C PRO A 645 15.25 12.85 45.19
N ARG A 646 15.78 12.05 46.14
CA ARG A 646 16.21 10.65 45.93
C ARG A 646 15.13 9.69 46.46
N PRO A 647 15.16 8.39 46.08
CA PRO A 647 14.04 7.48 46.28
C PRO A 647 13.99 6.85 47.68
N HIS A 648 12.81 6.32 48.05
CA HIS A 648 12.64 5.42 49.19
C HIS A 648 12.09 4.07 48.76
N SER A 649 12.73 3.02 49.26
CA SER A 649 12.28 1.62 49.21
C SER A 649 12.39 1.04 50.62
N LEU A 650 11.32 0.42 51.13
CA LEU A 650 11.37 -0.46 52.29
C LEU A 650 10.34 -1.59 52.12
N PHE A 651 10.78 -2.83 52.31
CA PHE A 651 9.95 -4.02 52.49
C PHE A 651 9.45 -4.10 53.95
N PRO A 652 8.57 -5.06 54.25
CA PRO A 652 9.05 -6.15 55.11
C PRO A 652 8.71 -7.57 54.62
N GLU A 653 9.34 -8.55 55.26
CA GLU A 653 9.37 -9.98 54.94
C GLU A 653 8.26 -10.81 55.63
N HIS A 654 8.04 -12.03 55.10
CA HIS A 654 7.94 -13.34 55.80
C HIS A 654 7.09 -14.31 54.95
N SER A 655 7.68 -15.29 54.24
CA SER A 655 8.04 -16.65 54.70
C SER A 655 6.82 -17.47 55.17
N ILE A 656 6.54 -18.68 54.67
CA ILE A 656 7.45 -19.76 54.21
C ILE A 656 7.08 -20.26 52.81
#